data_AF-A0A498LQD2-F1
#
_entry.id   AF-A0A498LQD2-F1
#
_cell.length_a   1.000
_cell.length_b   1.000
_cell.length_c   1.000
_cell.angle_alpha   90.00
_cell.angle_beta   90.00
_cell.angle_gamma   90.00
#
_symmetry.space_group_name_H-M   'P 1'
#
loop_
_entity.id
_entity.type
_entity.pdbx_description
1 polymer ?
#
loop_
_entity_poly.entity_id
_entity_poly.type
_entity_poly.pdbx_seq_one_letter_code
_entity_poly.pdbx_strand_id
1 'polypeptide(L)'
;MSASAAQLSDLTTQGGHELHPAFSPSTCDYSCYVHFDCCEVRVCPQAPDKSMQTAVNDASCFEPVKLNAGETVVTIKVTSADGANTQVYIINVTREPVPLAVTFCDVRDQMEFECPVSLNALYKPVSIHQSEPKTIISAPYIDMLMRRSKVDPFTERPLGEAWKVLESELDQRMSNAPVQCFFSYRGCKQQMRYAEIGAHAKECHYKPSSDLDSVDITETNWYRKYFASLHNLEIITDHTLEIRNWEKRLQTAFGEHDVDSLIANAEQHFRLYKKRLPNPGDMMQYDPGQSPLDDLEQAAIHYATAIKVKPHNAKLHFLLGQTLEEQYYATEMYGLKKEAQEDDQDLGQAKSAGRQEEILAICRLHGFPGTPTTENQLQALDMEIQDLKQQSQSAKADYVQTLFLWLSKKAGKVTTSNTQDGSSVVSDEKCWLYRALLKYLDACSLNADSWEYNLHVGRLLLLQGKSNEALKHLQTALSLQPCQPAIRFYTGLALLQQKEAAAASEREVELFLTQGLENVMGQFFVSHDHKEREQWDTGYDWSVVNAQFLRGCLSLAALLSKNSPSDQALSPEQVYHIVSGLAAQGISRCVNAGEVLQQLEWVLLDAHFSLLQGLILQERNSKQPWIVKRCQALTSLIRLSSIGPCRELLDLQEKVCQMGVLAVPRCSRALCLLGLAQLDQSDSHAAAERGQAALANACLSFRASIELEGSHQTGEPPEQLTKQAWWKDHLDAENNKKVKHEAPEPKPAVESPEGSADGKKLVRGRGAPARGVTTSTAKTSAPTRVNRTATAAKHTPQAAQGRTGRHLVAKSDGAGKTAGKSSIKAQTSPCKSRQEHSPLQDKPVTSAVEVGKQDNDSTVSTALNEKSYLPRLGLARALARNADSQKQACHFYREVIDVAPEVHDAYIELANLLLKDDPLAAVDVYSRFPLKPVCEQTFDDAFITGEIVHILMKHELYEHPQLLPNLIAHGKVMGLALEGKFMTSLLRRVYAGIHDKSVDNEELQDFFRFKCWI
;
A
#
# COMPACT_ATOMS: atom_id res chain seq x y z
N MET A 1 -8.38 -19.85 52.17
CA MET A 1 -9.03 -20.04 50.86
C MET A 1 -10.15 -21.06 51.01
N SER A 2 -11.14 -21.08 50.11
CA SER A 2 -12.04 -22.24 50.01
C SER A 2 -11.30 -23.39 49.33
N ALA A 3 -11.54 -24.64 49.76
CA ALA A 3 -11.00 -25.81 49.07
C ALA A 3 -11.52 -25.92 47.62
N SER A 4 -12.69 -25.34 47.35
CA SER A 4 -13.36 -25.28 46.05
C SER A 4 -12.95 -24.11 45.16
N ALA A 5 -12.00 -23.27 45.58
CA ALA A 5 -11.51 -22.17 44.75
C ALA A 5 -10.45 -22.65 43.75
N ALA A 6 -10.57 -22.22 42.49
CA ALA A 6 -9.68 -22.62 41.39
C ALA A 6 -8.87 -21.44 40.80
N GLN A 7 -8.69 -20.34 41.53
CA GLN A 7 -8.01 -19.14 41.03
C GLN A 7 -6.50 -19.16 41.28
N LEU A 8 -5.73 -18.56 40.37
CA LEU A 8 -4.30 -18.28 40.58
C LEU A 8 -4.09 -17.13 41.59
N SER A 9 -2.93 -17.13 42.24
CA SER A 9 -2.43 -16.01 43.05
C SER A 9 -1.42 -15.13 42.30
N ASP A 10 -0.75 -15.67 41.29
CA ASP A 10 0.14 -14.95 40.36
C ASP A 10 0.24 -15.70 39.02
N LEU A 11 0.59 -15.00 37.94
CA LEU A 11 0.85 -15.56 36.61
C LEU A 11 1.91 -14.71 35.91
N THR A 12 3.09 -15.29 35.69
CA THR A 12 4.24 -14.59 35.09
C THR A 12 4.84 -15.37 33.91
N THR A 13 5.66 -14.70 33.08
CA THR A 13 6.43 -15.34 32.01
C THR A 13 7.92 -15.35 32.35
N GLN A 14 8.62 -16.46 32.10
CA GLN A 14 10.08 -16.50 32.19
C GLN A 14 10.66 -15.75 30.99
N GLY A 15 11.39 -14.67 31.27
CA GLY A 15 11.85 -13.69 30.28
C GLY A 15 11.45 -12.26 30.65
N GLY A 16 10.44 -12.09 31.51
CA GLY A 16 9.98 -10.77 31.96
C GLY A 16 9.08 -10.06 30.95
N HIS A 17 8.45 -10.79 30.03
CA HIS A 17 7.45 -10.24 29.12
C HIS A 17 6.18 -9.92 29.90
N GLU A 18 5.76 -8.65 29.87
CA GLU A 18 4.58 -8.19 30.59
C GLU A 18 3.29 -8.78 30.01
N LEU A 19 2.35 -9.10 30.90
CA LEU A 19 1.00 -9.47 30.52
C LEU A 19 0.12 -8.21 30.44
N HIS A 20 -0.71 -8.12 29.41
CA HIS A 20 -1.69 -7.07 29.25
C HIS A 20 -3.11 -7.66 29.22
N PRO A 21 -4.02 -7.22 30.11
CA PRO A 21 -3.79 -6.34 31.27
C PRO A 21 -2.85 -7.00 32.31
N ALA A 22 -2.34 -6.23 33.27
CA ALA A 22 -1.57 -6.78 34.38
C ALA A 22 -2.39 -7.83 35.16
N PHE A 23 -1.73 -8.86 35.70
CA PHE A 23 -2.40 -10.02 36.28
C PHE A 23 -3.42 -9.66 37.39
N SER A 24 -4.61 -10.26 37.29
CA SER A 24 -5.62 -10.30 38.34
C SER A 24 -6.26 -11.69 38.42
N PRO A 25 -6.49 -12.26 39.61
CA PRO A 25 -7.17 -13.56 39.77
C PRO A 25 -8.56 -13.65 39.13
N SER A 26 -9.21 -12.52 38.84
CA SER A 26 -10.51 -12.42 38.16
C SER A 26 -10.41 -12.38 36.63
N THR A 27 -9.27 -11.98 36.08
CA THR A 27 -9.09 -11.81 34.64
C THR A 27 -8.57 -13.10 34.04
N CYS A 28 -9.28 -13.64 33.06
CA CYS A 28 -8.99 -14.94 32.45
C CYS A 28 -8.13 -14.81 31.19
N ASP A 29 -8.35 -13.77 30.39
CA ASP A 29 -7.68 -13.56 29.10
C ASP A 29 -6.59 -12.49 29.19
N TYR A 30 -5.42 -12.82 28.63
CA TYR A 30 -4.23 -11.97 28.59
C TYR A 30 -3.59 -11.99 27.19
N SER A 31 -2.94 -10.89 26.81
CA SER A 31 -1.97 -10.88 25.71
C SER A 31 -0.55 -10.73 26.23
N CYS A 32 0.40 -11.25 25.45
CA CYS A 32 1.84 -11.15 25.70
C CYS A 32 2.53 -10.92 24.36
N TYR A 33 3.42 -9.94 24.27
CA TYR A 33 4.19 -9.65 23.05
C TYR A 33 5.64 -10.08 23.23
N VAL A 34 6.19 -10.75 22.22
CA VAL A 34 7.59 -11.24 22.23
C VAL A 34 8.28 -10.95 20.90
N HIS A 35 9.60 -10.80 20.95
CA HIS A 35 10.42 -10.51 19.78
C HIS A 35 10.37 -11.64 18.74
N PHE A 36 10.57 -11.32 17.46
CA PHE A 36 10.38 -12.29 16.36
C PHE A 36 11.33 -13.52 16.42
N ASP A 37 12.45 -13.44 17.14
CA ASP A 37 13.39 -14.54 17.36
C ASP A 37 13.04 -15.44 18.57
N CYS A 38 12.04 -15.08 19.37
CA CYS A 38 11.58 -15.87 20.50
C CYS A 38 10.86 -17.15 20.03
N CYS A 39 11.50 -18.31 20.20
CA CYS A 39 10.97 -19.61 19.75
C CYS A 39 10.21 -20.40 20.83
N GLU A 40 10.42 -20.09 22.12
CA GLU A 40 9.69 -20.69 23.24
C GLU A 40 9.44 -19.68 24.37
N VAL A 41 8.34 -19.83 25.09
CA VAL A 41 8.04 -19.11 26.34
C VAL A 41 7.75 -20.13 27.43
N ARG A 42 8.12 -19.83 28.68
CA ARG A 42 7.73 -20.61 29.85
C ARG A 42 6.79 -19.77 30.71
N VAL A 43 5.61 -20.32 31.00
CA VAL A 43 4.58 -19.65 31.79
C VAL A 43 4.63 -20.21 33.21
N CYS A 44 4.72 -19.33 34.20
CA CYS A 44 4.85 -19.66 35.61
C CYS A 44 3.57 -19.27 36.37
N PRO A 45 2.52 -20.12 36.35
CA PRO A 45 1.35 -19.93 37.19
C PRO A 45 1.69 -20.25 38.66
N GLN A 46 1.18 -19.44 39.58
CA GLN A 46 1.24 -19.72 41.02
C GLN A 46 -0.17 -19.94 41.57
N ALA A 47 -0.40 -21.08 42.20
CA ALA A 47 -1.61 -21.36 42.96
C ALA A 47 -1.45 -20.95 44.44
N PRO A 48 -2.50 -20.44 45.10
CA PRO A 48 -2.44 -20.03 46.52
C PRO A 48 -2.30 -21.20 47.51
N ASP A 49 -2.50 -22.44 47.07
CA ASP A 49 -2.30 -23.66 47.86
C ASP A 49 -1.58 -24.72 47.01
N LYS A 50 -0.65 -25.47 47.62
CA LYS A 50 0.13 -26.53 46.97
C LYS A 50 -0.68 -27.81 46.67
N SER A 51 -1.90 -27.90 47.20
CA SER A 51 -2.85 -28.98 46.91
C SER A 51 -3.70 -28.73 45.66
N MET A 52 -3.73 -27.50 45.15
CA MET A 52 -4.35 -27.18 43.85
C MET A 52 -3.49 -27.70 42.71
N GLN A 53 -4.11 -28.16 41.63
CA GLN A 53 -3.39 -28.63 40.45
C GLN A 53 -3.39 -27.54 39.37
N THR A 54 -2.24 -27.35 38.73
CA THR A 54 -2.08 -26.45 37.58
C THR A 54 -1.48 -27.24 36.42
N ALA A 55 -1.89 -26.93 35.19
CA ALA A 55 -1.32 -27.46 33.94
C ALA A 55 -1.25 -26.35 32.89
N VAL A 56 -0.25 -26.40 32.01
CA VAL A 56 -0.06 -25.47 30.88
C VAL A 56 -0.11 -26.28 29.59
N ASN A 57 -1.09 -26.00 28.71
CA ASN A 57 -1.42 -26.80 27.52
C ASN A 57 -1.51 -28.32 27.85
N ASP A 58 -2.21 -28.65 28.94
CA ASP A 58 -2.34 -29.99 29.54
C ASP A 58 -1.00 -30.69 29.94
N ALA A 59 0.13 -29.98 29.88
CA ALA A 59 1.46 -30.41 30.33
C ALA A 59 1.90 -29.72 31.64
N SER A 60 3.13 -29.97 32.12
CA SER A 60 3.60 -29.42 33.39
C SER A 60 3.99 -27.94 33.31
N CYS A 61 3.75 -27.19 34.39
CA CYS A 61 3.87 -25.72 34.45
C CYS A 61 5.31 -25.14 34.37
N PHE A 62 6.28 -25.90 33.89
CA PHE A 62 7.66 -25.47 33.69
C PHE A 62 8.26 -25.97 32.36
N GLU A 63 7.49 -26.71 31.56
CA GLU A 63 7.90 -27.09 30.22
C GLU A 63 7.80 -25.88 29.26
N PRO A 64 8.75 -25.73 28.31
CA PRO A 64 8.70 -24.66 27.34
C PRO A 64 7.60 -24.85 26.31
N VAL A 65 6.73 -23.86 26.18
CA VAL A 65 5.72 -23.80 25.12
C VAL A 65 6.39 -23.22 23.88
N LYS A 66 6.56 -24.06 22.85
CA LYS A 66 7.03 -23.62 21.53
C LYS A 66 6.02 -22.70 20.88
N LEU A 67 6.50 -21.64 20.26
CA LEU A 67 5.65 -20.64 19.60
C LEU A 67 5.52 -20.92 18.09
N ASN A 68 4.32 -20.64 17.56
CA ASN A 68 4.11 -20.37 16.14
C ASN A 68 4.92 -19.13 15.70
N ALA A 69 4.87 -18.74 14.42
CA ALA A 69 5.52 -17.55 13.89
C ALA A 69 4.64 -16.28 14.03
N GLY A 70 3.31 -16.41 14.02
CA GLY A 70 2.38 -15.32 14.36
C GLY A 70 1.88 -15.40 15.81
N GLU A 71 0.72 -16.02 16.04
CA GLU A 71 0.09 -16.11 17.37
C GLU A 71 0.09 -17.54 17.92
N THR A 72 0.33 -17.66 19.23
CA THR A 72 0.27 -18.92 19.99
C THR A 72 -0.66 -18.75 21.19
N VAL A 73 -1.77 -19.46 21.21
CA VAL A 73 -2.68 -19.52 22.35
C VAL A 73 -2.09 -20.48 23.39
N VAL A 74 -1.87 -20.00 24.61
CA VAL A 74 -1.40 -20.81 25.74
C VAL A 74 -2.52 -20.89 26.78
N THR A 75 -2.98 -22.10 27.06
CA THR A 75 -4.01 -22.36 28.06
C THR A 75 -3.39 -22.79 29.39
N ILE A 76 -3.85 -22.20 30.49
CA ILE A 76 -3.45 -22.54 31.84
C ILE A 76 -4.69 -23.01 32.58
N LYS A 77 -4.75 -24.31 32.86
CA LYS A 77 -5.87 -24.94 33.56
C LYS A 77 -5.52 -25.08 35.04
N VAL A 78 -6.43 -24.65 35.89
CA VAL A 78 -6.30 -24.69 37.34
C VAL A 78 -7.46 -25.49 37.91
N THR A 79 -7.17 -26.45 38.78
CA THR A 79 -8.16 -27.28 39.47
C THR A 79 -8.11 -26.98 40.96
N SER A 80 -9.29 -26.83 41.58
CA SER A 80 -9.41 -26.59 43.03
C SER A 80 -8.83 -27.74 43.86
N ALA A 81 -8.48 -27.45 45.12
CA ALA A 81 -7.84 -28.42 46.02
C ALA A 81 -8.73 -29.64 46.35
N ASP A 82 -10.05 -29.50 46.25
CA ASP A 82 -11.04 -30.57 46.38
C ASP A 82 -11.38 -31.27 45.05
N GLY A 83 -10.83 -30.81 43.92
CA GLY A 83 -11.14 -31.32 42.58
C GLY A 83 -12.52 -30.94 42.02
N ALA A 84 -13.32 -30.15 42.75
CA ALA A 84 -14.71 -29.86 42.39
C ALA A 84 -14.88 -28.83 41.26
N ASN A 85 -13.94 -27.88 41.13
CA ASN A 85 -14.02 -26.77 40.18
C ASN A 85 -12.73 -26.64 39.36
N THR A 86 -12.86 -26.12 38.13
CA THR A 86 -11.71 -25.74 37.30
C THR A 86 -11.87 -24.34 36.74
N GLN A 87 -10.80 -23.54 36.79
CA GLN A 87 -10.67 -22.28 36.06
C GLN A 87 -9.72 -22.48 34.88
N VAL A 88 -9.95 -21.76 33.79
CA VAL A 88 -8.97 -21.62 32.69
C VAL A 88 -8.56 -20.16 32.59
N TYR A 89 -7.27 -19.95 32.39
CA TYR A 89 -6.67 -18.68 31.99
C TYR A 89 -6.04 -18.88 30.60
N ILE A 90 -6.02 -17.85 29.77
CA ILE A 90 -5.53 -17.86 28.40
C ILE A 90 -4.51 -16.74 28.22
N ILE A 91 -3.34 -17.06 27.64
CA ILE A 91 -2.35 -16.07 27.20
C ILE A 91 -2.20 -16.20 25.69
N ASN A 92 -2.60 -15.17 24.96
CA ASN A 92 -2.36 -15.05 23.52
C ASN A 92 -0.97 -14.44 23.30
N VAL A 93 0.03 -15.30 23.12
CA VAL A 93 1.41 -14.90 22.85
C VAL A 93 1.55 -14.54 21.37
N THR A 94 1.69 -13.25 21.08
CA THR A 94 1.96 -12.73 19.74
C THR A 94 3.46 -12.50 19.59
N ARG A 95 4.09 -13.18 18.61
CA ARG A 95 5.41 -12.77 18.13
C ARG A 95 5.28 -11.58 17.20
N GLU A 96 6.34 -10.79 17.13
CA GLU A 96 6.50 -9.79 16.09
C GLU A 96 6.70 -10.43 14.70
N PRO A 97 6.29 -9.75 13.61
CA PRO A 97 6.47 -10.27 12.25
C PRO A 97 7.96 -10.40 11.92
N VAL A 98 8.32 -11.50 11.26
CA VAL A 98 9.68 -11.74 10.76
C VAL A 98 10.02 -10.69 9.69
N PRO A 99 11.12 -9.91 9.84
CA PRO A 99 11.32 -8.68 9.08
C PRO A 99 11.86 -8.84 7.65
N LEU A 100 12.15 -10.07 7.21
CA LEU A 100 12.66 -10.36 5.86
C LEU A 100 11.79 -11.38 5.11
N ALA A 101 11.87 -11.32 3.78
CA ALA A 101 11.20 -12.24 2.88
C ALA A 101 11.64 -13.70 3.10
N VAL A 102 10.66 -14.60 3.20
CA VAL A 102 10.87 -16.01 3.56
C VAL A 102 10.83 -16.90 2.32
N THR A 103 11.81 -17.80 2.19
CA THR A 103 11.86 -18.82 1.14
C THR A 103 11.57 -20.20 1.75
N PHE A 104 10.38 -20.73 1.49
CA PHE A 104 9.98 -22.10 1.82
C PHE A 104 10.65 -23.12 0.89
N CYS A 105 10.79 -24.37 1.34
CA CYS A 105 11.45 -25.43 0.57
C CYS A 105 10.51 -26.15 -0.43
N ASP A 106 9.18 -26.09 -0.24
CA ASP A 106 8.19 -26.54 -1.24
C ASP A 106 7.59 -25.29 -1.94
N VAL A 107 7.48 -25.36 -3.26
CA VAL A 107 6.88 -24.30 -4.09
C VAL A 107 5.38 -24.14 -3.82
N ARG A 108 4.72 -25.20 -3.34
CA ARG A 108 3.31 -25.18 -2.93
C ARG A 108 3.14 -24.42 -1.61
N ASP A 109 3.97 -24.73 -0.61
CA ASP A 109 4.02 -24.00 0.67
C ASP A 109 4.31 -22.51 0.42
N GLN A 110 5.28 -22.19 -0.45
CA GLN A 110 5.58 -20.81 -0.85
C GLN A 110 4.35 -20.11 -1.49
N MET A 111 3.53 -20.82 -2.26
CA MET A 111 2.35 -20.25 -2.92
C MET A 111 1.14 -20.13 -1.98
N GLU A 112 0.93 -21.09 -1.08
CA GLU A 112 -0.13 -21.11 -0.08
C GLU A 112 0.11 -20.05 1.01
N PHE A 113 1.34 -19.95 1.50
CA PHE A 113 1.68 -19.09 2.63
C PHE A 113 2.11 -17.66 2.25
N GLU A 114 2.22 -17.31 0.95
CA GLU A 114 2.49 -15.94 0.51
C GLU A 114 1.25 -15.04 0.67
N CYS A 115 1.37 -13.98 1.48
CA CYS A 115 0.35 -12.95 1.62
C CYS A 115 0.22 -12.11 0.32
N PRO A 116 -1.00 -11.89 -0.21
CA PRO A 116 -1.18 -11.14 -1.45
C PRO A 116 -0.89 -9.63 -1.34
N VAL A 117 -0.67 -9.07 -0.14
CA VAL A 117 -0.30 -7.64 0.01
C VAL A 117 1.22 -7.45 0.06
N SER A 118 1.92 -8.16 0.95
CA SER A 118 3.38 -8.01 1.11
C SER A 118 4.21 -8.88 0.18
N LEU A 119 3.63 -9.91 -0.44
CA LEU A 119 4.32 -11.01 -1.13
C LEU A 119 5.33 -11.78 -0.25
N ASN A 120 5.23 -11.65 1.07
CA ASN A 120 6.01 -12.42 2.04
C ASN A 120 5.11 -13.41 2.79
N ALA A 121 5.69 -14.23 3.67
CA ALA A 121 4.92 -15.17 4.49
C ALA A 121 3.76 -14.46 5.22
N LEU A 122 2.63 -15.16 5.34
CA LEU A 122 1.49 -14.71 6.14
C LEU A 122 1.94 -14.47 7.60
N TYR A 123 1.31 -13.49 8.24
CA TYR A 123 1.55 -13.14 9.63
C TYR A 123 0.20 -12.89 10.30
N LYS A 124 -0.12 -13.72 11.31
CA LYS A 124 -1.46 -13.82 11.90
C LYS A 124 -2.53 -13.91 10.79
N PRO A 125 -2.54 -15.01 10.01
CA PRO A 125 -3.39 -15.14 8.83
C PRO A 125 -4.87 -14.96 9.17
N VAL A 126 -5.52 -14.08 8.45
CA VAL A 126 -6.96 -13.76 8.57
C VAL A 126 -7.63 -14.09 7.25
N SER A 127 -8.79 -14.75 7.31
CA SER A 127 -9.68 -14.91 6.16
C SER A 127 -10.98 -14.12 6.30
N ILE A 128 -11.61 -13.88 5.15
CA ILE A 128 -12.92 -13.21 5.07
C ILE A 128 -14.01 -14.29 5.07
N HIS A 129 -14.92 -14.22 6.04
CA HIS A 129 -16.07 -15.10 6.14
C HIS A 129 -16.91 -15.06 4.85
N GLN A 130 -17.29 -16.24 4.33
CA GLN A 130 -18.02 -16.41 3.05
C GLN A 130 -17.29 -15.91 1.78
N SER A 131 -15.97 -15.62 1.85
CA SER A 131 -15.17 -15.46 0.63
C SER A 131 -14.97 -16.81 -0.08
N GLU A 132 -15.33 -16.88 -1.35
CA GLU A 132 -15.06 -18.02 -2.23
C GLU A 132 -14.41 -17.51 -3.54
N PRO A 133 -13.20 -17.97 -3.90
CA PRO A 133 -12.31 -18.81 -3.10
C PRO A 133 -11.85 -18.10 -1.81
N LYS A 134 -11.65 -18.88 -0.74
CA LYS A 134 -11.24 -18.40 0.59
C LYS A 134 -9.98 -17.53 0.50
N THR A 135 -10.15 -16.23 0.70
CA THR A 135 -9.06 -15.24 0.59
C THR A 135 -8.41 -15.03 1.95
N ILE A 136 -7.08 -15.13 2.01
CA ILE A 136 -6.29 -15.09 3.26
C ILE A 136 -5.20 -14.01 3.17
N ILE A 137 -5.14 -13.14 4.18
CA ILE A 137 -4.29 -11.94 4.23
C ILE A 137 -3.70 -11.82 5.65
N SER A 138 -2.47 -11.29 5.80
CA SER A 138 -1.89 -11.03 7.12
C SER A 138 -2.67 -9.94 7.86
N ALA A 139 -2.98 -10.14 9.14
CA ALA A 139 -3.77 -9.23 9.96
C ALA A 139 -3.50 -7.72 9.76
N PRO A 140 -2.26 -7.20 9.88
CA PRO A 140 -2.01 -5.75 9.77
C PRO A 140 -2.38 -5.15 8.40
N TYR A 141 -2.33 -5.94 7.32
CA TYR A 141 -2.64 -5.46 5.97
C TYR A 141 -4.13 -5.50 5.68
N ILE A 142 -4.86 -6.54 6.11
CA ILE A 142 -6.33 -6.52 5.99
C ILE A 142 -6.92 -5.44 6.90
N ASP A 143 -6.45 -5.29 8.14
CA ASP A 143 -6.93 -4.23 9.03
C ASP A 143 -6.66 -2.82 8.46
N MET A 144 -5.53 -2.63 7.77
CA MET A 144 -5.22 -1.40 7.03
C MET A 144 -6.17 -1.17 5.83
N LEU A 145 -6.45 -2.18 5.01
CA LEU A 145 -7.39 -2.05 3.88
C LEU A 145 -8.82 -1.76 4.39
N MET A 146 -9.26 -2.46 5.44
CA MET A 146 -10.59 -2.34 6.01
C MET A 146 -10.84 -1.00 6.76
N ARG A 147 -9.78 -0.30 7.18
CA ARG A 147 -9.89 1.11 7.65
C ARG A 147 -10.31 2.07 6.53
N ARG A 148 -10.12 1.72 5.25
CA ARG A 148 -10.38 2.60 4.09
C ARG A 148 -11.64 2.24 3.32
N SER A 149 -12.00 0.96 3.26
CA SER A 149 -13.21 0.50 2.58
C SER A 149 -13.82 -0.71 3.29
N LYS A 150 -15.15 -0.76 3.40
CA LYS A 150 -15.89 -1.84 4.07
C LYS A 150 -16.29 -2.99 3.13
N VAL A 151 -15.47 -3.27 2.11
CA VAL A 151 -15.72 -4.32 1.11
C VAL A 151 -14.57 -5.31 1.06
N ASP A 152 -14.89 -6.54 0.62
CA ASP A 152 -13.91 -7.56 0.26
C ASP A 152 -12.94 -7.02 -0.80
N PRO A 153 -11.61 -6.99 -0.53
CA PRO A 153 -10.63 -6.48 -1.48
C PRO A 153 -10.59 -7.19 -2.85
N PHE A 154 -11.11 -8.41 -2.98
CA PHE A 154 -11.03 -9.23 -4.20
C PHE A 154 -12.41 -9.46 -4.84
N THR A 155 -13.46 -9.62 -4.03
CA THR A 155 -14.84 -9.85 -4.54
C THR A 155 -15.71 -8.59 -4.62
N GLU A 156 -15.27 -7.45 -4.07
CA GLU A 156 -15.99 -6.17 -4.05
C GLU A 156 -17.32 -6.18 -3.26
N ARG A 157 -17.65 -7.29 -2.59
CA ARG A 157 -18.87 -7.44 -1.77
C ARG A 157 -18.73 -6.68 -0.44
N PRO A 158 -19.77 -6.02 0.08
CA PRO A 158 -19.74 -5.41 1.42
C PRO A 158 -19.55 -6.50 2.49
N LEU A 159 -18.73 -6.20 3.51
CA LEU A 159 -18.49 -7.16 4.59
C LEU A 159 -19.55 -7.03 5.70
N GLY A 160 -20.16 -8.17 6.04
CA GLY A 160 -21.13 -8.27 7.13
C GLY A 160 -20.51 -8.26 8.53
N GLU A 161 -21.35 -8.40 9.55
CA GLU A 161 -20.91 -8.56 10.93
C GLU A 161 -20.03 -9.82 11.10
N ALA A 162 -19.03 -9.74 11.98
CA ALA A 162 -18.08 -10.82 12.26
C ALA A 162 -17.35 -11.41 11.04
N TRP A 163 -17.13 -10.61 9.97
CA TRP A 163 -16.43 -11.05 8.76
C TRP A 163 -15.00 -11.61 8.97
N LYS A 164 -14.34 -11.25 10.08
CA LYS A 164 -12.92 -11.51 10.34
C LYS A 164 -12.71 -12.86 11.01
N VAL A 165 -12.12 -13.83 10.30
CA VAL A 165 -11.82 -15.17 10.82
C VAL A 165 -10.29 -15.32 10.97
N LEU A 166 -9.81 -15.79 12.13
CA LEU A 166 -8.40 -16.05 12.40
C LEU A 166 -8.04 -17.50 12.06
N GLU A 167 -7.00 -17.70 11.24
CA GLU A 167 -6.62 -19.02 10.69
C GLU A 167 -5.51 -19.68 11.52
N SER A 168 -5.76 -19.92 12.81
CA SER A 168 -4.73 -20.42 13.75
C SER A 168 -4.11 -21.77 13.36
N GLU A 169 -4.87 -22.67 12.71
CA GLU A 169 -4.35 -23.93 12.16
C GLU A 169 -3.40 -23.70 10.97
N LEU A 170 -3.65 -22.66 10.16
CA LEU A 170 -2.78 -22.28 9.05
C LEU A 170 -1.48 -21.64 9.56
N ASP A 171 -1.56 -20.79 10.59
CA ASP A 171 -0.38 -20.25 11.28
C ASP A 171 0.48 -21.40 11.82
N GLN A 172 -0.12 -22.38 12.48
CA GLN A 172 0.59 -23.56 12.98
C GLN A 172 1.19 -24.44 11.85
N ARG A 173 0.47 -24.66 10.75
CA ARG A 173 1.00 -25.35 9.55
C ARG A 173 2.24 -24.64 9.00
N MET A 174 2.09 -23.37 8.64
CA MET A 174 3.14 -22.51 8.09
C MET A 174 4.34 -22.41 9.04
N SER A 175 4.11 -22.26 10.34
CA SER A 175 5.14 -22.19 11.39
C SER A 175 6.04 -23.42 11.43
N ASN A 176 5.52 -24.59 11.06
CA ASN A 176 6.25 -25.86 11.03
C ASN A 176 6.81 -26.21 9.65
N ALA A 177 6.47 -25.46 8.59
CA ALA A 177 6.96 -25.69 7.24
C ALA A 177 8.47 -25.42 7.12
N PRO A 178 9.20 -26.18 6.27
CA PRO A 178 10.63 -26.03 6.09
C PRO A 178 10.97 -24.77 5.28
N VAL A 179 11.90 -23.97 5.80
CA VAL A 179 12.41 -22.74 5.17
C VAL A 179 13.93 -22.74 5.04
N GLN A 180 14.44 -21.98 4.09
CA GLN A 180 15.86 -21.69 3.89
C GLN A 180 16.29 -20.46 4.70
N CYS A 181 17.56 -20.40 5.11
CA CYS A 181 18.12 -19.20 5.72
C CYS A 181 18.10 -17.99 4.74
N PHE A 182 17.82 -16.78 5.25
CA PHE A 182 17.88 -15.54 4.47
C PHE A 182 19.24 -15.32 3.79
N PHE A 183 20.33 -15.82 4.39
CA PHE A 183 21.70 -15.68 3.91
C PHE A 183 22.15 -16.87 3.03
N SER A 184 21.20 -17.55 2.38
CA SER A 184 21.48 -18.65 1.45
C SER A 184 22.32 -18.21 0.25
N TYR A 185 22.11 -16.99 -0.24
CA TYR A 185 22.91 -16.37 -1.31
C TYR A 185 24.38 -16.18 -0.91
N ARG A 186 24.68 -15.93 0.37
CA ARG A 186 26.05 -15.92 0.92
C ARG A 186 26.63 -17.31 1.20
N GLY A 187 25.86 -18.37 0.95
CA GLY A 187 26.29 -19.77 1.05
C GLY A 187 25.70 -20.57 2.21
N CYS A 188 24.77 -20.02 3.00
CA CYS A 188 24.14 -20.78 4.08
C CYS A 188 23.17 -21.85 3.54
N LYS A 189 23.48 -23.13 3.78
CA LYS A 189 22.68 -24.27 3.31
C LYS A 189 21.76 -24.87 4.39
N GLN A 190 21.58 -24.18 5.51
CA GLN A 190 20.78 -24.66 6.62
C GLN A 190 19.28 -24.50 6.33
N GLN A 191 18.51 -25.53 6.67
CA GLN A 191 17.05 -25.54 6.64
C GLN A 191 16.51 -25.72 8.07
N MET A 192 15.38 -25.09 8.37
CA MET A 192 14.76 -25.06 9.69
C MET A 192 13.24 -24.90 9.55
N ARG A 193 12.47 -24.94 10.65
CA ARG A 193 11.05 -24.53 10.61
C ARG A 193 10.94 -23.02 10.44
N TYR A 194 9.87 -22.51 9.86
CA TYR A 194 9.62 -21.07 9.79
C TYR A 194 9.66 -20.40 11.19
N ALA A 195 9.07 -21.03 12.20
CA ALA A 195 9.12 -20.53 13.58
C ALA A 195 10.53 -20.46 14.20
N GLU A 196 11.54 -21.09 13.60
CA GLU A 196 12.92 -21.17 14.09
C GLU A 196 13.88 -20.21 13.34
N ILE A 197 13.45 -19.61 12.21
CA ILE A 197 14.34 -18.83 11.32
C ILE A 197 14.90 -17.55 11.96
N GLY A 198 14.13 -16.88 12.82
CA GLY A 198 14.56 -15.64 13.49
C GLY A 198 15.76 -15.85 14.42
N ALA A 199 15.72 -16.93 15.21
CA ALA A 199 16.84 -17.32 16.07
C ALA A 199 18.07 -17.74 15.24
N HIS A 200 17.88 -18.56 14.20
CA HIS A 200 18.99 -18.96 13.32
C HIS A 200 19.65 -17.74 12.64
N ALA A 201 18.88 -16.79 12.11
CA ALA A 201 19.41 -15.62 11.41
C ALA A 201 20.25 -14.71 12.32
N LYS A 202 20.00 -14.70 13.63
CA LYS A 202 20.78 -13.99 14.64
C LYS A 202 22.17 -14.60 14.87
N GLU A 203 22.27 -15.93 14.82
CA GLU A 203 23.50 -16.69 15.07
C GLU A 203 24.27 -17.07 13.78
N CYS A 204 23.68 -16.84 12.60
CA CYS A 204 24.20 -17.32 11.33
C CYS A 204 25.52 -16.67 10.93
N HIS A 205 26.59 -17.46 10.82
CA HIS A 205 27.92 -17.01 10.37
C HIS A 205 27.98 -16.44 8.93
N TYR A 206 26.89 -16.56 8.16
CA TYR A 206 26.75 -15.99 6.81
C TYR A 206 25.99 -14.66 6.78
N LYS A 207 25.55 -14.14 7.94
CA LYS A 207 24.97 -12.79 8.08
C LYS A 207 25.98 -11.74 7.56
N PRO A 208 25.55 -10.70 6.82
CA PRO A 208 26.42 -9.61 6.41
C PRO A 208 27.13 -8.96 7.61
N SER A 209 28.40 -8.58 7.40
CA SER A 209 29.17 -7.80 8.38
C SER A 209 28.57 -6.41 8.53
N SER A 210 28.49 -5.91 9.77
CA SER A 210 28.23 -4.49 10.04
C SER A 210 29.45 -3.62 9.73
N ASP A 211 30.66 -4.17 9.84
CA ASP A 211 31.90 -3.51 9.47
C ASP A 211 32.11 -3.61 7.95
N LEU A 212 32.04 -2.47 7.25
CA LEU A 212 32.32 -2.35 5.80
C LEU A 212 33.77 -1.94 5.56
N ASP A 213 34.41 -2.52 4.53
CA ASP A 213 35.82 -2.25 4.22
C ASP A 213 36.01 -0.83 3.62
N SER A 214 36.91 -0.04 4.20
CA SER A 214 37.25 1.30 3.67
C SER A 214 38.02 1.25 2.34
N VAL A 215 38.60 0.10 1.98
CA VAL A 215 39.25 -0.13 0.67
C VAL A 215 38.26 0.13 -0.49
N ASP A 216 37.00 -0.31 -0.35
CA ASP A 216 35.92 -0.09 -1.33
C ASP A 216 35.77 1.38 -1.78
N ILE A 217 36.03 2.32 -0.86
CA ILE A 217 35.90 3.77 -1.11
C ILE A 217 37.25 4.36 -1.48
N THR A 218 38.30 4.03 -0.72
CA THR A 218 39.62 4.65 -0.86
C THR A 218 40.33 4.27 -2.15
N GLU A 219 39.95 3.16 -2.79
CA GLU A 219 40.46 2.77 -4.11
C GLU A 219 39.74 3.42 -5.30
N THR A 220 38.56 4.04 -5.09
CA THR A 220 37.78 4.63 -6.19
C THR A 220 38.53 5.75 -6.90
N ASN A 221 38.24 5.90 -8.20
CA ASN A 221 38.92 6.91 -9.04
C ASN A 221 38.65 8.34 -8.57
N TRP A 222 37.47 8.63 -8.00
CA TRP A 222 37.15 9.96 -7.48
C TRP A 222 37.88 10.22 -6.14
N TYR A 223 37.86 9.27 -5.20
CA TYR A 223 38.53 9.43 -3.91
C TYR A 223 40.05 9.65 -4.08
N ARG A 224 40.69 8.82 -4.92
CA ARG A 224 42.12 8.95 -5.26
C ARG A 224 42.45 10.27 -5.96
N LYS A 225 41.55 10.77 -6.82
CA LYS A 225 41.76 12.02 -7.58
C LYS A 225 41.59 13.28 -6.73
N TYR A 226 40.66 13.29 -5.77
CA TYR A 226 40.29 14.50 -5.02
C TYR A 226 40.79 14.52 -3.57
N PHE A 227 40.66 13.43 -2.81
CA PHE A 227 41.02 13.42 -1.37
C PHE A 227 42.48 13.03 -1.11
N ALA A 228 43.01 12.04 -1.84
CA ALA A 228 44.40 11.60 -1.69
C ALA A 228 45.45 12.59 -2.25
N SER A 229 45.01 13.65 -2.93
CA SER A 229 45.86 14.62 -3.65
C SER A 229 45.81 16.05 -3.07
N LEU A 230 44.63 16.49 -2.62
CA LEU A 230 44.37 17.87 -2.17
C LEU A 230 43.99 17.97 -0.68
N HIS A 231 43.71 16.85 -0.02
CA HIS A 231 43.26 16.75 1.38
C HIS A 231 41.96 17.50 1.76
N ASN A 232 41.34 18.22 0.84
CA ASN A 232 39.97 18.71 0.97
C ASN A 232 39.29 18.72 -0.41
N LEU A 233 37.96 18.55 -0.39
CA LEU A 233 37.10 18.83 -1.52
C LEU A 233 36.37 20.13 -1.17
N GLU A 234 36.73 21.23 -1.83
CA GLU A 234 36.09 22.53 -1.61
C GLU A 234 34.63 22.47 -2.09
N ILE A 235 33.71 22.05 -1.21
CA ILE A 235 32.29 22.35 -1.40
C ILE A 235 32.12 23.85 -1.15
N ILE A 236 32.31 24.64 -2.20
CA ILE A 236 31.77 25.99 -2.26
C ILE A 236 30.24 25.85 -2.37
N THR A 237 29.56 25.78 -1.22
CA THR A 237 28.14 26.09 -1.15
C THR A 237 27.99 27.60 -1.20
N ASP A 238 27.32 28.13 -2.22
CA ASP A 238 26.91 29.55 -2.28
C ASP A 238 25.77 29.89 -1.27
N HIS A 239 25.69 29.15 -0.16
CA HIS A 239 24.60 29.21 0.83
C HIS A 239 24.93 30.23 1.94
N THR A 240 24.18 31.32 1.97
CA THR A 240 24.26 32.35 3.00
C THR A 240 23.53 31.93 4.28
N LEU A 241 24.17 32.10 5.43
CA LEU A 241 23.56 31.87 6.74
C LEU A 241 22.56 32.99 7.05
N GLU A 242 21.27 32.72 6.86
CA GLU A 242 20.21 33.73 6.97
C GLU A 242 19.11 33.34 7.97
N ILE A 243 18.74 34.28 8.84
CA ILE A 243 17.63 34.11 9.79
C ILE A 243 16.33 34.46 9.04
N ARG A 244 15.49 33.44 8.81
CA ARG A 244 14.35 33.52 7.87
C ARG A 244 13.07 34.01 8.53
N ASN A 245 12.09 34.46 7.74
CA ASN A 245 10.91 35.15 8.28
C ASN A 245 9.92 34.22 9.00
N TRP A 246 9.96 32.91 8.73
CA TRP A 246 9.22 31.90 9.51
C TRP A 246 9.93 31.60 10.84
N GLU A 247 11.27 31.48 10.81
CA GLU A 247 12.11 31.23 11.99
C GLU A 247 11.99 32.35 13.04
N LYS A 248 11.95 33.62 12.60
CA LYS A 248 11.71 34.78 13.47
C LYS A 248 10.36 34.74 14.22
N ARG A 249 9.39 33.93 13.77
CA ARG A 249 8.11 33.74 14.46
C ARG A 249 8.16 32.67 15.56
N LEU A 250 9.05 31.68 15.40
CA LEU A 250 9.34 30.65 16.41
C LEU A 250 10.24 31.19 17.54
N GLN A 251 10.99 32.25 17.28
CA GLN A 251 11.90 32.91 18.23
C GLN A 251 11.14 33.77 19.26
N THR A 252 10.70 33.18 20.37
CA THR A 252 10.01 33.89 21.45
C THR A 252 10.87 34.98 22.10
N ALA A 253 10.22 35.90 22.80
CA ALA A 253 10.86 37.05 23.48
C ALA A 253 10.97 36.87 25.00
N PHE A 254 10.35 35.84 25.57
CA PHE A 254 10.25 35.60 27.01
C PHE A 254 10.42 34.10 27.31
N GLY A 255 11.09 33.77 28.41
CA GLY A 255 11.34 32.40 28.85
C GLY A 255 12.73 31.89 28.44
N GLU A 256 13.67 31.99 29.39
CA GLU A 256 15.03 31.42 29.37
C GLU A 256 16.00 31.89 28.26
N HIS A 257 17.27 32.00 28.64
CA HIS A 257 18.39 32.33 27.74
C HIS A 257 19.54 31.32 27.88
N ASP A 258 19.39 30.30 28.72
CA ASP A 258 20.32 29.18 28.74
C ASP A 258 19.98 28.22 27.59
N VAL A 259 21.01 27.82 26.85
CA VAL A 259 20.85 26.96 25.68
C VAL A 259 20.68 25.49 26.06
N ASP A 260 21.26 25.06 27.18
CA ASP A 260 21.23 23.66 27.55
C ASP A 260 19.87 23.30 28.17
N SER A 261 19.26 24.21 28.95
CA SER A 261 17.85 24.17 29.34
C SER A 261 16.90 24.15 28.13
N LEU A 262 17.11 25.04 27.14
CA LEU A 262 16.28 25.06 25.93
C LEU A 262 16.35 23.75 25.12
N ILE A 263 17.53 23.12 25.03
CA ILE A 263 17.68 21.78 24.43
C ILE A 263 16.92 20.73 25.24
N ALA A 264 17.07 20.71 26.57
CA ALA A 264 16.39 19.74 27.43
C ALA A 264 14.85 19.86 27.37
N ASN A 265 14.33 21.09 27.28
CA ASN A 265 12.90 21.36 27.10
C ASN A 265 12.40 20.89 25.71
N ALA A 266 13.18 21.10 24.65
CA ALA A 266 12.87 20.56 23.32
C ALA A 266 12.86 19.02 23.31
N GLU A 267 13.85 18.36 23.91
CA GLU A 267 13.88 16.90 24.07
C GLU A 267 12.69 16.38 24.90
N GLN A 268 12.25 17.12 25.92
CA GLN A 268 11.06 16.77 26.69
C GLN A 268 9.80 16.80 25.83
N HIS A 269 9.61 17.84 25.00
CA HIS A 269 8.49 17.90 24.06
C HIS A 269 8.54 16.78 23.01
N PHE A 270 9.72 16.39 22.51
CA PHE A 270 9.85 15.19 21.66
C PHE A 270 9.40 13.90 22.35
N ARG A 271 9.65 13.75 23.66
CA ARG A 271 9.18 12.61 24.47
C ARG A 271 7.67 12.66 24.75
N LEU A 272 7.04 13.84 24.74
CA LEU A 272 5.58 14.00 24.84
C LEU A 272 4.90 13.72 23.50
N TYR A 273 5.42 14.28 22.40
CA TYR A 273 5.01 14.00 21.03
C TYR A 273 4.87 12.50 20.76
N LYS A 274 5.95 11.72 20.98
CA LYS A 274 5.93 10.26 20.78
C LYS A 274 4.87 9.53 21.59
N LYS A 275 4.55 10.01 22.80
CA LYS A 275 3.53 9.43 23.70
C LYS A 275 2.10 9.83 23.34
N ARG A 276 1.93 10.90 22.56
CA ARG A 276 0.64 11.43 22.09
C ARG A 276 0.32 11.02 20.65
N LEU A 277 1.25 10.36 19.95
CA LEU A 277 1.02 9.82 18.61
C LEU A 277 -0.16 8.83 18.63
N PRO A 278 -1.10 8.93 17.66
CA PRO A 278 -2.30 8.12 17.63
C PRO A 278 -2.01 6.69 17.14
N ASN A 279 -2.65 5.71 17.75
CA ASN A 279 -2.65 4.33 17.26
C ASN A 279 -3.70 4.15 16.16
N PRO A 280 -3.55 3.14 15.27
CA PRO A 280 -4.50 2.95 14.16
C PRO A 280 -5.90 2.51 14.62
N GLY A 281 -6.78 3.48 14.83
CA GLY A 281 -8.15 3.29 15.34
C GLY A 281 -8.54 4.29 16.43
N ASP A 282 -7.59 5.03 16.99
CA ASP A 282 -7.86 6.05 18.01
C ASP A 282 -8.67 7.22 17.44
N MET A 283 -9.58 7.79 18.25
CA MET A 283 -10.28 9.02 17.87
C MET A 283 -9.34 10.21 18.05
N MET A 284 -9.14 10.96 16.96
CA MET A 284 -8.23 12.12 16.89
C MET A 284 -8.81 13.36 17.58
N GLN A 285 -8.99 13.28 18.90
CA GLN A 285 -9.47 14.36 19.76
C GLN A 285 -8.39 14.68 20.79
N TYR A 286 -7.87 15.91 20.75
CA TYR A 286 -6.85 16.41 21.66
C TYR A 286 -7.38 17.68 22.34
N ASP A 287 -7.06 17.88 23.62
CA ASP A 287 -7.29 19.18 24.26
C ASP A 287 -6.50 20.29 23.53
N PRO A 288 -7.02 21.53 23.42
CA PRO A 288 -6.32 22.62 22.77
C PRO A 288 -4.91 22.85 23.33
N GLY A 289 -3.89 22.82 22.46
CA GLY A 289 -2.47 22.94 22.85
C GLY A 289 -1.83 21.65 23.39
N GLN A 290 -2.51 20.50 23.29
CA GLN A 290 -2.00 19.18 23.67
C GLN A 290 -1.89 18.20 22.49
N SER A 291 -1.99 18.66 21.24
CA SER A 291 -1.80 17.79 20.08
C SER A 291 -0.30 17.44 19.88
N PRO A 292 0.03 16.36 19.16
CA PRO A 292 1.42 16.02 18.87
C PRO A 292 2.14 17.10 18.04
N LEU A 293 1.40 17.86 17.22
CA LEU A 293 1.97 19.00 16.47
C LEU A 293 2.30 20.19 17.38
N ASP A 294 1.56 20.41 18.46
CA ASP A 294 1.87 21.48 19.42
C ASP A 294 3.19 21.19 20.14
N ASP A 295 3.45 19.93 20.52
CA ASP A 295 4.74 19.50 21.09
C ASP A 295 5.90 19.71 20.10
N LEU A 296 5.75 19.30 18.84
CA LEU A 296 6.77 19.55 17.81
C LEU A 296 6.98 21.04 17.54
N GLU A 297 5.93 21.88 17.66
CA GLU A 297 6.06 23.33 17.55
C GLU A 297 6.78 23.93 18.76
N GLN A 298 6.52 23.47 19.99
CA GLN A 298 7.28 23.90 21.17
C GLN A 298 8.76 23.49 21.06
N ALA A 299 9.06 22.28 20.60
CA ALA A 299 10.44 21.86 20.33
C ALA A 299 11.12 22.76 19.28
N ALA A 300 10.42 23.11 18.19
CA ALA A 300 10.91 24.03 17.18
C ALA A 300 11.10 25.48 17.71
N ILE A 301 10.22 25.95 18.59
CA ILE A 301 10.32 27.24 19.30
C ILE A 301 11.57 27.27 20.20
N HIS A 302 11.79 26.22 21.01
CA HIS A 302 12.96 26.11 21.87
C HIS A 302 14.26 26.09 21.07
N TYR A 303 14.36 25.28 20.00
CA TYR A 303 15.55 25.27 19.15
C TYR A 303 15.76 26.59 18.39
N ALA A 304 14.72 27.19 17.82
CA ALA A 304 14.83 28.50 17.15
C ALA A 304 15.28 29.61 18.12
N THR A 305 14.81 29.56 19.37
CA THR A 305 15.20 30.48 20.44
C THR A 305 16.63 30.22 20.92
N ALA A 306 17.08 28.97 20.98
CA ALA A 306 18.47 28.62 21.23
C ALA A 306 19.41 29.12 20.12
N ILE A 307 19.01 29.01 18.84
CA ILE A 307 19.74 29.58 17.69
C ILE A 307 19.87 31.10 17.84
N LYS A 308 18.81 31.80 18.27
CA LYS A 308 18.84 33.24 18.55
C LYS A 308 19.85 33.64 19.65
N VAL A 309 20.19 32.74 20.58
CA VAL A 309 21.23 32.95 21.60
C VAL A 309 22.62 32.55 21.10
N LYS A 310 22.76 31.42 20.38
CA LYS A 310 24.04 30.90 19.84
C LYS A 310 23.93 30.62 18.32
N PRO A 311 23.88 31.65 17.45
CA PRO A 311 23.57 31.48 16.02
C PRO A 311 24.68 30.83 15.18
N HIS A 312 25.87 30.60 15.76
CA HIS A 312 26.98 29.90 15.10
C HIS A 312 27.11 28.43 15.56
N ASN A 313 26.13 27.89 16.30
CA ASN A 313 26.14 26.50 16.76
C ASN A 313 25.41 25.59 15.75
N ALA A 314 26.17 24.96 14.85
CA ALA A 314 25.65 24.07 13.81
C ALA A 314 24.68 22.99 14.32
N LYS A 315 24.90 22.44 15.54
CA LYS A 315 24.03 21.40 16.11
C LYS A 315 22.60 21.89 16.32
N LEU A 316 22.41 23.17 16.67
CA LEU A 316 21.06 23.72 16.87
C LEU A 316 20.29 23.85 15.55
N HIS A 317 20.97 24.22 14.47
CA HIS A 317 20.38 24.25 13.13
C HIS A 317 20.02 22.83 12.67
N PHE A 318 20.89 21.84 12.91
CA PHE A 318 20.61 20.43 12.62
C PHE A 318 19.39 19.89 13.38
N LEU A 319 19.30 20.10 14.70
CA LEU A 319 18.18 19.68 15.53
C LEU A 319 16.84 20.35 15.12
N LEU A 320 16.87 21.64 14.76
CA LEU A 320 15.70 22.31 14.19
C LEU A 320 15.33 21.71 12.82
N GLY A 321 16.31 21.36 11.98
CA GLY A 321 16.11 20.65 10.72
C GLY A 321 15.39 19.31 10.90
N GLN A 322 15.85 18.48 11.85
CA GLN A 322 15.20 17.21 12.21
C GLN A 322 13.77 17.41 12.73
N THR A 323 13.52 18.50 13.49
CA THR A 323 12.17 18.83 13.98
C THR A 323 11.22 19.22 12.84
N LEU A 324 11.71 19.94 11.84
CA LEU A 324 10.94 20.31 10.65
C LEU A 324 10.71 19.10 9.73
N GLU A 325 11.65 18.17 9.65
CA GLU A 325 11.48 16.89 8.93
C GLU A 325 10.43 16.00 9.62
N GLU A 326 10.41 15.93 10.96
CA GLU A 326 9.37 15.17 11.68
C GLU A 326 7.99 15.84 11.59
N GLN A 327 7.91 17.17 11.57
CA GLN A 327 6.63 17.88 11.32
C GLN A 327 6.01 17.52 9.96
N TYR A 328 6.81 17.17 8.96
CA TYR A 328 6.30 16.62 7.69
C TYR A 328 5.71 15.22 7.88
N TYR A 329 6.47 14.26 8.44
CA TYR A 329 5.98 12.89 8.63
C TYR A 329 4.76 12.83 9.57
N ALA A 330 4.76 13.62 10.65
CA ALA A 330 3.64 13.74 11.57
C ALA A 330 2.35 14.24 10.88
N THR A 331 2.47 15.23 9.99
CA THR A 331 1.35 15.75 9.21
C THR A 331 0.84 14.71 8.21
N GLU A 332 1.72 14.12 7.41
CA GLU A 332 1.32 13.25 6.29
C GLU A 332 0.84 11.87 6.73
N MET A 333 1.56 11.20 7.64
CA MET A 333 1.26 9.82 8.06
C MET A 333 0.02 9.72 8.94
N TYR A 334 -0.19 10.70 9.84
CA TYR A 334 -1.28 10.69 10.80
C TYR A 334 -2.43 11.64 10.42
N GLY A 335 -2.23 12.54 9.45
CA GLY A 335 -3.27 13.49 9.04
C GLY A 335 -3.49 14.60 10.06
N LEU A 336 -2.56 14.78 11.00
CA LEU A 336 -2.61 15.81 12.01
C LEU A 336 -2.64 17.18 11.32
N LYS A 337 -3.62 17.99 11.67
CA LYS A 337 -3.75 19.38 11.23
C LYS A 337 -3.80 20.25 12.47
N LYS A 338 -3.00 21.31 12.49
CA LYS A 338 -3.15 22.36 13.50
C LYS A 338 -4.43 23.14 13.21
N GLU A 339 -5.20 23.48 14.25
CA GLU A 339 -6.30 24.45 14.20
C GLU A 339 -5.76 25.88 14.00
N ALA A 340 -5.12 26.10 12.85
CA ALA A 340 -4.44 27.33 12.49
C ALA A 340 -5.46 28.36 11.96
N GLN A 341 -6.31 28.86 12.87
CA GLN A 341 -7.25 29.96 12.67
C GLN A 341 -8.12 29.81 11.41
N GLU A 342 -9.25 29.11 11.54
CA GLU A 342 -10.30 29.13 10.51
C GLU A 342 -10.65 30.58 10.12
N ASP A 343 -10.64 31.51 11.08
CA ASP A 343 -10.69 32.96 10.89
C ASP A 343 -9.85 33.47 9.69
N ASP A 344 -8.57 33.12 9.53
CA ASP A 344 -7.73 33.72 8.46
C ASP A 344 -7.82 32.93 7.14
N GLN A 345 -8.27 31.68 7.16
CA GLN A 345 -8.68 30.99 5.93
C GLN A 345 -10.03 31.50 5.42
N ASP A 346 -11.02 31.72 6.28
CA ASP A 346 -12.35 32.19 5.88
C ASP A 346 -12.41 33.69 5.64
N LEU A 347 -11.68 34.52 6.39
CA LEU A 347 -11.37 35.87 5.92
C LEU A 347 -10.58 35.81 4.61
N GLY A 348 -9.72 34.80 4.39
CA GLY A 348 -9.04 34.56 3.12
C GLY A 348 -10.03 34.30 1.97
N GLN A 349 -10.97 33.38 2.16
CA GLN A 349 -12.03 33.04 1.21
C GLN A 349 -12.94 34.25 0.94
N ALA A 350 -13.46 34.90 1.99
CA ALA A 350 -14.31 36.09 1.87
C ALA A 350 -13.61 37.26 1.16
N LYS A 351 -12.34 37.56 1.51
CA LYS A 351 -11.52 38.56 0.80
C LYS A 351 -11.27 38.15 -0.67
N SER A 352 -11.17 36.86 -0.97
CA SER A 352 -10.99 36.36 -2.35
C SER A 352 -12.28 36.41 -3.17
N ALA A 353 -13.42 36.18 -2.53
CA ALA A 353 -14.75 36.30 -3.14
C ALA A 353 -15.06 37.77 -3.46
N GLY A 354 -14.89 38.69 -2.50
CA GLY A 354 -15.08 40.13 -2.74
C GLY A 354 -14.21 40.66 -3.88
N ARG A 355 -12.92 40.28 -3.93
CA ARG A 355 -12.06 40.63 -5.08
C ARG A 355 -12.55 40.04 -6.41
N GLN A 356 -13.08 38.82 -6.40
CA GLN A 356 -13.62 38.19 -7.61
C GLN A 356 -14.93 38.86 -8.06
N GLU A 357 -15.77 39.32 -7.12
CA GLU A 357 -16.98 40.10 -7.40
C GLU A 357 -16.64 41.50 -7.94
N GLU A 358 -15.65 42.19 -7.38
CA GLU A 358 -15.14 43.48 -7.90
C GLU A 358 -14.60 43.34 -9.33
N ILE A 359 -13.81 42.30 -9.61
CA ILE A 359 -13.32 41.98 -10.96
C ILE A 359 -14.50 41.73 -11.91
N LEU A 360 -15.51 40.97 -11.48
CA LEU A 360 -16.72 40.72 -12.28
C LEU A 360 -17.59 41.98 -12.47
N ALA A 361 -17.58 42.92 -11.53
CA ALA A 361 -18.23 44.22 -11.68
C ALA A 361 -17.51 45.09 -12.73
N ILE A 362 -16.17 45.15 -12.69
CA ILE A 362 -15.35 45.84 -13.70
C ILE A 362 -15.55 45.21 -15.08
N CYS A 363 -15.63 43.88 -15.18
CA CYS A 363 -15.98 43.19 -16.43
C CYS A 363 -17.33 43.64 -17.00
N ARG A 364 -18.36 43.79 -16.15
CA ARG A 364 -19.70 44.27 -16.57
C ARG A 364 -19.67 45.72 -17.04
N LEU A 365 -18.86 46.58 -16.42
CA LEU A 365 -18.68 47.98 -16.85
C LEU A 365 -18.03 48.06 -18.24
N HIS A 366 -16.98 47.26 -18.49
CA HIS A 366 -16.27 47.22 -19.78
C HIS A 366 -16.91 46.29 -20.83
N GLY A 367 -18.17 45.91 -20.66
CA GLY A 367 -18.97 45.24 -21.70
C GLY A 367 -18.79 43.72 -21.81
N PHE A 368 -18.28 43.05 -20.78
CA PHE A 368 -18.13 41.58 -20.71
C PHE A 368 -19.20 40.94 -19.80
N PRO A 369 -20.41 40.62 -20.32
CA PRO A 369 -21.47 39.96 -19.55
C PRO A 369 -21.23 38.45 -19.36
N GLY A 370 -21.93 37.85 -18.39
CA GLY A 370 -21.91 36.42 -18.14
C GLY A 370 -20.72 35.97 -17.28
N THR A 371 -20.08 34.86 -17.68
CA THR A 371 -18.87 34.29 -17.06
C THR A 371 -17.64 34.59 -17.92
N PRO A 372 -17.00 35.77 -17.78
CA PRO A 372 -15.84 36.14 -18.59
C PRO A 372 -14.65 35.22 -18.31
N THR A 373 -13.90 34.88 -19.35
CA THR A 373 -12.62 34.15 -19.25
C THR A 373 -11.60 34.95 -18.44
N THR A 374 -10.56 34.29 -17.93
CA THR A 374 -9.46 34.96 -17.21
C THR A 374 -8.75 36.02 -18.05
N GLU A 375 -8.67 35.82 -19.37
CA GLU A 375 -8.14 36.78 -20.33
C GLU A 375 -9.03 38.03 -20.44
N ASN A 376 -10.35 37.85 -20.62
CA ASN A 376 -11.31 38.96 -20.62
C ASN A 376 -11.33 39.72 -19.27
N GLN A 377 -11.15 39.00 -18.15
CA GLN A 377 -11.07 39.62 -16.82
C GLN A 377 -9.81 40.49 -16.67
N LEU A 378 -8.65 40.05 -17.17
CA LEU A 378 -7.42 40.87 -17.19
C LEU A 378 -7.56 42.07 -18.14
N GLN A 379 -8.17 41.89 -19.31
CA GLN A 379 -8.42 42.96 -20.28
C GLN A 379 -9.31 44.07 -19.70
N ALA A 380 -10.40 43.71 -19.03
CA ALA A 380 -11.30 44.68 -18.38
C ALA A 380 -10.60 45.48 -17.27
N LEU A 381 -9.70 44.85 -16.50
CA LEU A 381 -8.88 45.52 -15.48
C LEU A 381 -7.88 46.49 -16.11
N ASP A 382 -7.21 46.13 -17.21
CA ASP A 382 -6.28 47.02 -17.92
C ASP A 382 -6.99 48.23 -18.56
N MET A 383 -8.24 48.06 -19.01
CA MET A 383 -9.08 49.17 -19.50
C MET A 383 -9.45 50.13 -18.37
N GLU A 384 -9.95 49.62 -17.24
CA GLU A 384 -10.25 50.41 -16.04
C GLU A 384 -9.02 51.16 -15.51
N ILE A 385 -7.84 50.52 -15.51
CA ILE A 385 -6.58 51.14 -15.11
C ILE A 385 -6.20 52.32 -16.04
N GLN A 386 -6.45 52.20 -17.35
CA GLN A 386 -6.19 53.27 -18.31
C GLN A 386 -7.19 54.43 -18.16
N ASP A 387 -8.47 54.15 -17.97
CA ASP A 387 -9.50 55.17 -17.79
C ASP A 387 -9.34 55.91 -16.46
N LEU A 388 -9.03 55.22 -15.36
CA LEU A 388 -8.73 55.86 -14.07
C LEU A 388 -7.47 56.72 -14.12
N LYS A 389 -6.44 56.34 -14.91
CA LYS A 389 -5.26 57.16 -15.16
C LYS A 389 -5.59 58.41 -15.99
N GLN A 390 -6.43 58.30 -17.02
CA GLN A 390 -6.94 59.46 -17.78
C GLN A 390 -7.79 60.41 -16.90
N GLN A 391 -8.62 59.85 -16.02
CA GLN A 391 -9.42 60.60 -15.05
C GLN A 391 -8.62 61.16 -13.85
N SER A 392 -7.29 61.01 -13.84
CA SER A 392 -6.39 61.46 -12.76
C SER A 392 -6.67 60.83 -11.37
N GLN A 393 -7.35 59.68 -11.32
CA GLN A 393 -7.70 58.97 -10.09
C GLN A 393 -6.64 57.91 -9.72
N SER A 394 -5.39 58.35 -9.55
CA SER A 394 -4.22 57.49 -9.31
C SER A 394 -4.43 56.42 -8.24
N ALA A 395 -4.89 56.81 -7.04
CA ALA A 395 -5.10 55.88 -5.93
C ALA A 395 -6.12 54.76 -6.22
N LYS A 396 -7.07 54.97 -7.14
CA LYS A 396 -7.95 53.89 -7.62
C LYS A 396 -7.27 53.05 -8.70
N ALA A 397 -6.53 53.67 -9.62
CA ALA A 397 -5.77 52.93 -10.63
C ALA A 397 -4.75 52.00 -9.97
N ASP A 398 -4.09 52.44 -8.89
CA ASP A 398 -3.19 51.63 -8.06
C ASP A 398 -3.93 50.46 -7.39
N TYR A 399 -5.15 50.68 -6.89
CA TYR A 399 -5.98 49.61 -6.34
C TYR A 399 -6.35 48.56 -7.39
N VAL A 400 -6.85 48.97 -8.55
CA VAL A 400 -7.19 48.04 -9.66
C VAL A 400 -5.94 47.34 -10.19
N GLN A 401 -4.76 48.00 -10.18
CA GLN A 401 -3.48 47.36 -10.45
C GLN A 401 -3.17 46.22 -9.46
N THR A 402 -3.55 46.33 -8.17
CA THR A 402 -3.41 45.19 -7.23
C THR A 402 -4.37 44.03 -7.52
N LEU A 403 -5.60 44.31 -7.99
CA LEU A 403 -6.53 43.27 -8.47
C LEU A 403 -5.97 42.55 -9.70
N PHE A 404 -5.39 43.29 -10.65
CA PHE A 404 -4.72 42.75 -11.83
C PHE A 404 -3.54 41.83 -11.46
N LEU A 405 -2.63 42.28 -10.58
CA LEU A 405 -1.51 41.44 -10.11
C LEU A 405 -2.01 40.19 -9.36
N TRP A 406 -3.08 40.31 -8.57
CA TRP A 406 -3.67 39.17 -7.87
C TRP A 406 -4.28 38.14 -8.83
N LEU A 407 -5.05 38.60 -9.83
CA LEU A 407 -5.67 37.72 -10.83
C LEU A 407 -4.63 37.07 -11.74
N SER A 408 -3.61 37.82 -12.18
CA SER A 408 -2.47 37.30 -12.94
C SER A 408 -1.74 36.18 -12.17
N LYS A 409 -1.47 36.40 -10.88
CA LYS A 409 -0.84 35.41 -10.00
C LYS A 409 -1.74 34.20 -9.70
N LYS A 410 -3.07 34.35 -9.78
CA LYS A 410 -4.05 33.25 -9.72
C LYS A 410 -4.05 32.43 -11.02
N ALA A 411 -4.07 33.09 -12.17
CA ALA A 411 -4.04 32.43 -13.48
C ALA A 411 -2.77 31.60 -13.70
N GLY A 412 -1.58 32.15 -13.39
CA GLY A 412 -0.29 31.43 -13.50
C GLY A 412 -0.15 30.21 -12.58
N LYS A 413 -1.03 30.05 -11.58
CA LYS A 413 -1.11 28.85 -10.72
C LYS A 413 -2.04 27.77 -11.26
N VAL A 414 -2.84 28.05 -12.28
CA VAL A 414 -3.76 27.06 -12.89
C VAL A 414 -3.07 26.33 -14.06
N THR A 415 -2.10 26.97 -14.72
CA THR A 415 -1.30 26.39 -15.82
C THR A 415 0.03 25.76 -15.36
N THR A 416 0.18 25.45 -14.07
CA THR A 416 1.36 24.77 -13.50
C THR A 416 1.12 23.31 -13.11
N SER A 417 0.20 22.63 -13.81
CA SER A 417 0.25 21.17 -13.97
C SER A 417 1.01 20.81 -15.26
N ASN A 418 2.10 20.05 -15.12
CA ASN A 418 2.90 19.46 -16.21
C ASN A 418 3.68 20.43 -17.13
N THR A 419 4.65 21.18 -16.58
CA THR A 419 5.93 21.43 -17.26
C THR A 419 7.10 21.44 -16.28
N GLN A 420 8.21 20.81 -16.66
CA GLN A 420 9.50 20.98 -15.99
C GLN A 420 10.19 22.23 -16.55
N ASP A 421 10.18 23.34 -15.81
CA ASP A 421 11.15 24.42 -16.03
C ASP A 421 11.42 25.23 -14.76
N GLY A 422 12.65 25.72 -14.62
CA GLY A 422 13.19 26.16 -13.33
C GLY A 422 12.84 27.58 -12.91
N SER A 423 11.73 27.78 -12.18
CA SER A 423 11.49 29.02 -11.42
C SER A 423 10.52 28.85 -10.23
N SER A 424 10.85 27.94 -9.30
CA SER A 424 10.19 27.87 -7.99
C SER A 424 11.13 28.29 -6.87
N VAL A 425 10.77 29.38 -6.19
CA VAL A 425 11.42 29.88 -4.96
C VAL A 425 10.36 30.46 -4.02
N VAL A 426 9.32 31.10 -4.57
CA VAL A 426 8.24 31.76 -3.81
C VAL A 426 7.09 30.80 -3.42
N SER A 427 7.19 29.52 -3.77
CA SER A 427 6.23 28.47 -3.34
C SER A 427 6.79 27.63 -2.18
N ASP A 428 8.09 27.35 -2.20
CA ASP A 428 8.70 26.30 -1.38
C ASP A 428 8.91 26.66 0.09
N GLU A 429 8.93 27.96 0.45
CA GLU A 429 8.97 28.40 1.87
C GLU A 429 7.82 27.85 2.74
N LYS A 430 6.76 27.30 2.12
CA LYS A 430 5.68 26.61 2.84
C LYS A 430 5.97 25.13 3.16
N CYS A 431 6.85 24.47 2.42
CA CYS A 431 7.14 23.05 2.59
C CYS A 431 8.06 22.79 3.80
N TRP A 432 7.65 21.89 4.69
CA TRP A 432 8.42 21.51 5.87
C TRP A 432 9.79 20.90 5.51
N LEU A 433 9.84 19.99 4.52
CA LEU A 433 11.11 19.41 4.02
C LEU A 433 12.05 20.46 3.41
N TYR A 434 11.51 21.52 2.76
CA TYR A 434 12.34 22.61 2.26
C TYR A 434 12.95 23.44 3.40
N ARG A 435 12.19 23.70 4.47
CA ARG A 435 12.71 24.34 5.69
C ARG A 435 13.76 23.47 6.39
N ALA A 436 13.56 22.15 6.43
CA ALA A 436 14.54 21.20 6.95
C ALA A 436 15.85 21.25 6.14
N LEU A 437 15.79 21.18 4.81
CA LEU A 437 16.98 21.34 3.94
C LEU A 437 17.70 22.66 4.20
N LEU A 438 16.97 23.78 4.27
CA LEU A 438 17.58 25.09 4.56
C LEU A 438 18.31 25.11 5.91
N LYS A 439 17.82 24.37 6.92
CA LYS A 439 18.47 24.27 8.23
C LYS A 439 19.62 23.26 8.27
N TYR A 440 19.57 22.19 7.48
CA TYR A 440 20.72 21.32 7.27
C TYR A 440 21.84 22.04 6.48
N LEU A 441 21.50 22.89 5.51
CA LEU A 441 22.46 23.76 4.81
C LEU A 441 23.06 24.82 5.73
N ASP A 442 22.27 25.45 6.62
CA ASP A 442 22.81 26.33 7.67
C ASP A 442 23.79 25.57 8.60
N ALA A 443 23.53 24.30 8.92
CA ALA A 443 24.41 23.47 9.74
C ALA A 443 25.72 23.12 8.99
N CYS A 444 25.64 22.77 7.70
CA CYS A 444 26.80 22.54 6.84
C CYS A 444 27.67 23.79 6.66
N SER A 445 27.10 24.99 6.48
CA SER A 445 27.89 26.22 6.30
C SER A 445 28.61 26.66 7.59
N LEU A 446 28.11 26.23 8.75
CA LEU A 446 28.77 26.42 10.05
C LEU A 446 29.80 25.33 10.39
N ASN A 447 29.63 24.11 9.88
CA ASN A 447 30.59 23.01 10.02
C ASN A 447 30.52 22.05 8.82
N ALA A 448 31.36 22.29 7.82
CA ALA A 448 31.43 21.48 6.59
C ALA A 448 32.02 20.08 6.82
N ASP A 449 32.82 19.90 7.88
CA ASP A 449 33.50 18.65 8.21
C ASP A 449 32.59 17.64 8.97
N SER A 450 31.28 17.93 9.04
CA SER A 450 30.27 17.01 9.59
C SER A 450 29.72 16.07 8.51
N TRP A 451 29.94 14.77 8.68
CA TRP A 451 29.37 13.75 7.78
C TRP A 451 27.84 13.68 7.90
N GLU A 452 27.28 13.87 9.09
CA GLU A 452 25.84 13.81 9.37
C GLU A 452 25.08 14.90 8.60
N TYR A 453 25.58 16.13 8.64
CA TYR A 453 24.91 17.28 8.02
C TYR A 453 24.95 17.16 6.49
N ASN A 454 26.11 16.76 5.93
CA ASN A 454 26.27 16.52 4.51
C ASN A 454 25.41 15.32 4.01
N LEU A 455 25.24 14.28 4.81
CA LEU A 455 24.32 13.16 4.52
C LEU A 455 22.87 13.66 4.40
N HIS A 456 22.38 14.39 5.40
CA HIS A 456 21.00 14.92 5.40
C HIS A 456 20.75 15.94 4.27
N VAL A 457 21.70 16.85 4.01
CA VAL A 457 21.65 17.75 2.83
C VAL A 457 21.60 16.96 1.53
N GLY A 458 22.47 15.96 1.36
CA GLY A 458 22.50 15.09 0.18
C GLY A 458 21.18 14.35 -0.04
N ARG A 459 20.62 13.75 1.03
CA ARG A 459 19.34 13.02 1.02
C ARG A 459 18.19 13.90 0.50
N LEU A 460 18.04 15.12 1.06
CA LEU A 460 16.98 16.04 0.65
C LEU A 460 17.23 16.71 -0.73
N LEU A 461 18.48 16.93 -1.14
CA LEU A 461 18.79 17.39 -2.50
C LEU A 461 18.47 16.32 -3.57
N LEU A 462 18.66 15.03 -3.26
CA LEU A 462 18.22 13.93 -4.12
C LEU A 462 16.69 13.87 -4.25
N LEU A 463 15.92 14.18 -3.18
CA LEU A 463 14.46 14.30 -3.28
C LEU A 463 14.04 15.44 -4.22
N GLN A 464 14.81 16.52 -4.29
CA GLN A 464 14.61 17.61 -5.27
C GLN A 464 15.13 17.29 -6.67
N GLY A 465 15.63 16.07 -6.92
CA GLY A 465 16.23 15.66 -8.21
C GLY A 465 17.59 16.31 -8.52
N LYS A 466 18.21 17.00 -7.55
CA LYS A 466 19.49 17.71 -7.71
C LYS A 466 20.69 16.79 -7.50
N SER A 467 20.72 15.67 -8.22
CA SER A 467 21.73 14.60 -8.04
C SER A 467 23.18 15.07 -8.17
N ASN A 468 23.45 16.09 -8.98
CA ASN A 468 24.78 16.68 -9.15
C ASN A 468 25.26 17.52 -7.94
N GLU A 469 24.35 18.17 -7.21
CA GLU A 469 24.67 18.91 -5.98
C GLU A 469 24.76 17.94 -4.80
N ALA A 470 23.78 17.02 -4.70
CA ALA A 470 23.74 16.00 -3.68
C ALA A 470 25.00 15.12 -3.68
N LEU A 471 25.50 14.71 -4.85
CA LEU A 471 26.70 13.87 -4.94
C LEU A 471 27.93 14.53 -4.30
N LYS A 472 28.10 15.86 -4.39
CA LYS A 472 29.25 16.57 -3.77
C LYS A 472 29.22 16.45 -2.25
N HIS A 473 28.05 16.69 -1.64
CA HIS A 473 27.83 16.54 -0.21
C HIS A 473 28.03 15.08 0.22
N LEU A 474 27.42 14.14 -0.50
CA LEU A 474 27.50 12.70 -0.18
C LEU A 474 28.92 12.15 -0.32
N GLN A 475 29.69 12.53 -1.36
CA GLN A 475 31.09 12.15 -1.51
C GLN A 475 31.99 12.70 -0.40
N THR A 476 31.66 13.88 0.15
CA THR A 476 32.42 14.50 1.25
C THR A 476 32.04 13.91 2.60
N ALA A 477 30.76 13.61 2.82
CA ALA A 477 30.33 12.77 3.94
C ALA A 477 31.00 11.39 3.91
N LEU A 478 31.13 10.80 2.71
CA LEU A 478 31.71 9.47 2.48
C LEU A 478 33.23 9.45 2.59
N SER A 479 33.93 10.57 2.37
CA SER A 479 35.36 10.65 2.67
C SER A 479 35.64 10.84 4.15
N LEU A 480 34.76 11.54 4.88
CA LEU A 480 34.82 11.71 6.33
C LEU A 480 34.48 10.40 7.08
N GLN A 481 33.54 9.61 6.56
CA GLN A 481 33.16 8.30 7.09
C GLN A 481 33.01 7.23 5.98
N PRO A 482 34.12 6.67 5.46
CA PRO A 482 34.09 5.66 4.39
C PRO A 482 33.29 4.41 4.71
N CYS A 483 33.18 4.03 5.98
CA CYS A 483 32.50 2.81 6.41
C CYS A 483 30.99 2.98 6.64
N GLN A 484 30.45 4.20 6.63
CA GLN A 484 29.05 4.45 7.02
C GLN A 484 28.06 4.00 5.92
N PRO A 485 27.21 2.97 6.16
CA PRO A 485 26.44 2.35 5.08
C PRO A 485 25.37 3.26 4.46
N ALA A 486 24.82 4.21 5.23
CA ALA A 486 23.81 5.16 4.76
C ALA A 486 24.38 6.10 3.68
N ILE A 487 25.60 6.61 3.91
CA ILE A 487 26.27 7.51 2.96
C ILE A 487 26.63 6.75 1.69
N ARG A 488 27.09 5.49 1.79
CA ARG A 488 27.30 4.63 0.61
C ARG A 488 26.01 4.49 -0.19
N PHE A 489 24.92 4.07 0.44
CA PHE A 489 23.62 3.87 -0.21
C PHE A 489 23.15 5.12 -0.97
N TYR A 490 23.11 6.28 -0.29
CA TYR A 490 22.68 7.52 -0.94
C TYR A 490 23.68 8.02 -2.01
N THR A 491 24.98 7.76 -1.87
CA THR A 491 25.98 8.03 -2.93
C THR A 491 25.73 7.16 -4.15
N GLY A 492 25.42 5.86 -3.96
CA GLY A 492 25.04 4.95 -5.04
C GLY A 492 23.76 5.40 -5.74
N LEU A 493 22.75 5.86 -4.99
CA LEU A 493 21.53 6.44 -5.55
C LEU A 493 21.81 7.75 -6.33
N ALA A 494 22.69 8.61 -5.82
CA ALA A 494 23.08 9.85 -6.48
C ALA A 494 23.78 9.60 -7.82
N LEU A 495 24.72 8.63 -7.86
CA LEU A 495 25.40 8.19 -9.08
C LEU A 495 24.42 7.57 -10.08
N LEU A 496 23.48 6.74 -9.63
CA LEU A 496 22.47 6.10 -10.49
C LEU A 496 21.47 7.09 -11.10
N GLN A 497 21.24 8.24 -10.44
CA GLN A 497 20.42 9.34 -10.95
C GLN A 497 21.17 10.27 -11.93
N GLN A 498 22.45 10.04 -12.23
CA GLN A 498 23.18 10.81 -13.24
C GLN A 498 23.06 10.18 -14.63
N LYS A 499 22.78 11.02 -15.64
CA LYS A 499 22.49 10.60 -17.01
C LYS A 499 23.72 10.09 -17.81
N GLU A 500 24.91 10.13 -17.21
CA GLU A 500 26.19 9.81 -17.85
C GLU A 500 26.97 8.72 -17.09
N ALA A 501 26.26 7.73 -16.53
CA ALA A 501 26.89 6.58 -15.88
C ALA A 501 27.73 5.75 -16.87
N ALA A 502 29.02 5.56 -16.54
CA ALA A 502 29.90 4.61 -17.23
C ALA A 502 29.87 3.23 -16.56
N ALA A 503 30.18 2.16 -17.29
CA ALA A 503 30.11 0.77 -16.81
C ALA A 503 31.02 0.44 -15.59
N ALA A 504 31.97 1.31 -15.24
CA ALA A 504 32.68 1.23 -13.96
C ALA A 504 31.83 1.75 -12.78
N SER A 505 31.11 2.86 -13.00
CA SER A 505 30.17 3.45 -12.02
C SER A 505 29.00 2.50 -11.73
N GLU A 506 28.52 1.74 -12.72
CA GLU A 506 27.43 0.76 -12.50
C GLU A 506 27.81 -0.29 -11.43
N ARG A 507 29.08 -0.70 -11.35
CA ARG A 507 29.56 -1.63 -10.32
C ARG A 507 29.75 -0.97 -8.95
N GLU A 508 30.25 0.28 -8.92
CA GLU A 508 30.34 1.07 -7.69
C GLU A 508 28.93 1.29 -7.09
N VAL A 509 27.93 1.58 -7.93
CA VAL A 509 26.51 1.71 -7.58
C VAL A 509 25.92 0.39 -7.06
N GLU A 510 26.12 -0.72 -7.78
CA GLU A 510 25.62 -2.04 -7.38
C GLU A 510 26.16 -2.44 -6.00
N LEU A 511 27.46 -2.24 -5.77
CA LEU A 511 28.11 -2.50 -4.49
C LEU A 511 27.53 -1.63 -3.36
N PHE A 512 27.48 -0.31 -3.54
CA PHE A 512 27.06 0.62 -2.49
C PHE A 512 25.58 0.47 -2.10
N LEU A 513 24.70 0.24 -3.08
CA LEU A 513 23.28 -0.02 -2.81
C LEU A 513 23.07 -1.37 -2.14
N THR A 514 23.81 -2.41 -2.55
CA THR A 514 23.76 -3.74 -1.91
C THR A 514 24.24 -3.67 -0.46
N GLN A 515 25.38 -3.04 -0.19
CA GLN A 515 25.91 -2.88 1.17
C GLN A 515 24.97 -2.11 2.10
N GLY A 516 24.27 -1.08 1.60
CA GLY A 516 23.26 -0.38 2.38
C GLY A 516 22.07 -1.26 2.74
N LEU A 517 21.53 -2.00 1.75
CA LEU A 517 20.44 -2.95 1.97
C LEU A 517 20.85 -4.09 2.93
N GLU A 518 22.02 -4.68 2.73
CA GLU A 518 22.57 -5.73 3.59
C GLU A 518 22.82 -5.26 5.03
N ASN A 519 23.21 -4.00 5.23
CA ASN A 519 23.27 -3.40 6.56
C ASN A 519 21.88 -3.35 7.22
N VAL A 520 20.83 -2.89 6.51
CA VAL A 520 19.46 -2.89 7.06
C VAL A 520 18.99 -4.31 7.37
N MET A 521 19.22 -5.26 6.47
CA MET A 521 18.97 -6.69 6.71
C MET A 521 19.71 -7.22 7.94
N GLY A 522 20.96 -6.80 8.16
CA GLY A 522 21.78 -7.18 9.30
C GLY A 522 21.32 -6.57 10.62
N GLN A 523 20.89 -5.29 10.58
CA GLN A 523 20.40 -4.54 11.74
C GLN A 523 19.18 -5.18 12.39
N PHE A 524 18.22 -5.71 11.61
CA PHE A 524 17.05 -6.41 12.13
C PHE A 524 17.38 -7.56 13.11
N PHE A 525 18.53 -8.21 12.96
CA PHE A 525 18.98 -9.32 13.82
C PHE A 525 20.06 -8.91 14.82
N VAL A 526 20.04 -7.67 15.30
CA VAL A 526 20.87 -7.19 16.43
C VAL A 526 19.95 -6.96 17.62
N SER A 527 20.23 -7.58 18.76
CA SER A 527 19.52 -7.31 20.02
C SER A 527 19.65 -5.82 20.34
N HIS A 528 18.54 -5.09 20.37
CA HIS A 528 18.46 -3.71 20.84
C HIS A 528 17.73 -3.69 22.17
N ASP A 529 18.18 -2.85 23.11
CA ASP A 529 17.44 -2.58 24.34
C ASP A 529 16.12 -1.87 23.98
N HIS A 530 15.06 -2.01 24.80
CA HIS A 530 13.73 -1.48 24.45
C HIS A 530 13.73 0.03 24.17
N LYS A 531 14.69 0.76 24.76
CA LYS A 531 14.93 2.20 24.55
C LYS A 531 15.60 2.53 23.21
N GLU A 532 16.48 1.66 22.73
CA GLU A 532 17.15 1.81 21.43
C GLU A 532 16.15 1.57 20.28
N ARG A 533 15.09 0.80 20.53
CA ARG A 533 13.99 0.60 19.58
C ARG A 533 13.16 1.86 19.32
N GLU A 534 12.88 2.66 20.35
CA GLU A 534 12.30 4.00 20.15
C GLU A 534 13.26 4.94 19.38
N GLN A 535 14.55 4.62 19.34
CA GLN A 535 15.60 5.36 18.63
C GLN A 535 15.74 4.94 17.16
N TRP A 536 15.48 3.67 16.80
CA TRP A 536 15.46 3.21 15.41
C TRP A 536 14.47 4.02 14.56
N ASP A 537 13.27 4.29 15.08
CA ASP A 537 12.27 5.12 14.40
C ASP A 537 12.66 6.63 14.33
N THR A 538 13.77 7.05 14.94
CA THR A 538 14.35 8.41 14.74
C THR A 538 15.42 8.48 13.66
N GLY A 539 15.88 7.33 13.15
CA GLY A 539 16.88 7.22 12.09
C GLY A 539 16.25 7.20 10.70
N TYR A 540 15.80 8.36 10.19
CA TYR A 540 15.07 8.45 8.91
C TYR A 540 15.78 7.83 7.69
N ASP A 541 17.12 7.67 7.71
CA ASP A 541 17.89 7.03 6.64
C ASP A 541 17.41 5.61 6.28
N TRP A 542 16.93 4.85 7.27
CA TRP A 542 16.53 3.44 7.10
C TRP A 542 15.06 3.16 7.43
N SER A 543 14.28 4.20 7.73
CA SER A 543 12.88 4.04 8.15
C SER A 543 12.02 3.45 7.02
N VAL A 544 11.10 2.54 7.38
CA VAL A 544 10.20 1.88 6.41
C VAL A 544 9.20 2.82 5.74
N VAL A 545 9.04 4.04 6.25
CA VAL A 545 8.25 5.11 5.60
C VAL A 545 9.09 6.02 4.68
N ASN A 546 10.42 5.83 4.63
CA ASN A 546 11.29 6.54 3.71
C ASN A 546 11.20 5.92 2.30
N ALA A 547 10.25 6.43 1.50
CA ALA A 547 10.06 5.99 0.12
C ALA A 547 11.32 6.17 -0.76
N GLN A 548 12.24 7.07 -0.43
CA GLN A 548 13.49 7.25 -1.19
C GLN A 548 14.44 6.06 -1.03
N PHE A 549 14.58 5.53 0.19
CA PHE A 549 15.33 4.31 0.47
C PHE A 549 14.74 3.14 -0.34
N LEU A 550 13.43 2.93 -0.26
CA LEU A 550 12.77 1.82 -0.96
C LEU A 550 12.82 1.97 -2.50
N ARG A 551 12.68 3.18 -3.06
CA ARG A 551 12.89 3.45 -4.50
C ARG A 551 14.35 3.22 -4.92
N GLY A 552 15.33 3.44 -4.03
CA GLY A 552 16.72 3.04 -4.25
C GLY A 552 16.88 1.52 -4.35
N CYS A 553 16.21 0.76 -3.48
CA CYS A 553 16.21 -0.71 -3.53
C CYS A 553 15.49 -1.27 -4.77
N LEU A 554 14.39 -0.67 -5.22
CA LEU A 554 13.79 -1.01 -6.54
C LEU A 554 14.80 -0.81 -7.68
N SER A 555 15.56 0.28 -7.62
CA SER A 555 16.53 0.65 -8.64
C SER A 555 17.75 -0.29 -8.64
N LEU A 556 18.17 -0.77 -7.45
CA LEU A 556 19.14 -1.87 -7.30
C LEU A 556 18.61 -3.17 -7.94
N ALA A 557 17.38 -3.58 -7.63
CA ALA A 557 16.79 -4.78 -8.21
C ALA A 557 16.72 -4.69 -9.75
N ALA A 558 16.37 -3.52 -10.30
CA ALA A 558 16.36 -3.26 -11.74
C ALA A 558 17.77 -3.19 -12.38
N LEU A 559 18.83 -2.98 -11.59
CA LEU A 559 20.23 -3.06 -12.02
C LEU A 559 20.71 -4.53 -12.03
N LEU A 560 20.45 -5.26 -10.94
CA LEU A 560 20.71 -6.70 -10.81
C LEU A 560 19.93 -7.55 -11.83
N SER A 561 18.80 -7.07 -12.35
CA SER A 561 18.08 -7.70 -13.46
C SER A 561 18.72 -7.51 -14.85
N LYS A 562 19.67 -6.57 -15.01
CA LYS A 562 20.39 -6.31 -16.27
C LYS A 562 21.75 -6.97 -16.28
N ASN A 563 22.43 -6.98 -15.13
CA ASN A 563 23.73 -7.60 -14.94
C ASN A 563 23.54 -9.10 -14.68
N SER A 564 24.52 -9.93 -15.06
CA SER A 564 24.57 -11.30 -14.56
C SER A 564 24.95 -11.27 -13.08
N PRO A 565 24.10 -11.73 -12.14
CA PRO A 565 24.43 -11.67 -10.72
C PRO A 565 25.64 -12.55 -10.40
N SER A 566 26.45 -12.10 -9.44
CA SER A 566 27.52 -12.92 -8.85
C SER A 566 26.93 -14.08 -8.04
N ASP A 567 27.62 -15.22 -7.98
CA ASP A 567 27.24 -16.41 -7.20
C ASP A 567 27.07 -16.15 -5.68
N GLN A 568 27.42 -14.95 -5.20
CA GLN A 568 27.30 -14.51 -3.80
C GLN A 568 26.45 -13.24 -3.61
N ALA A 569 25.72 -12.78 -4.64
CA ALA A 569 24.87 -11.59 -4.59
C ALA A 569 23.39 -11.93 -4.30
N LEU A 570 22.64 -10.96 -3.78
CA LEU A 570 21.17 -11.03 -3.68
C LEU A 570 20.56 -11.17 -5.08
N SER A 571 19.52 -12.00 -5.24
CA SER A 571 18.77 -12.06 -6.49
C SER A 571 17.84 -10.85 -6.64
N PRO A 572 17.52 -10.41 -7.87
CA PRO A 572 16.55 -9.33 -8.09
C PRO A 572 15.20 -9.61 -7.42
N GLU A 573 14.75 -10.87 -7.47
CA GLU A 573 13.50 -11.31 -6.85
C GLU A 573 13.53 -11.14 -5.33
N GLN A 574 14.64 -11.53 -4.67
CA GLN A 574 14.81 -11.32 -3.22
C GLN A 574 14.74 -9.83 -2.87
N VAL A 575 15.38 -8.95 -3.64
CA VAL A 575 15.32 -7.50 -3.39
C VAL A 575 13.91 -6.95 -3.57
N TYR A 576 13.19 -7.31 -4.65
CA TYR A 576 11.80 -6.87 -4.82
C TYR A 576 10.86 -7.41 -3.72
N HIS A 577 11.05 -8.65 -3.26
CA HIS A 577 10.28 -9.22 -2.15
C HIS A 577 10.54 -8.51 -0.80
N ILE A 578 11.80 -8.13 -0.53
CA ILE A 578 12.15 -7.31 0.65
C ILE A 578 11.47 -5.94 0.53
N VAL A 579 11.57 -5.25 -0.61
CA VAL A 579 10.93 -3.95 -0.83
C VAL A 579 9.40 -4.02 -0.70
N SER A 580 8.77 -5.04 -1.29
CA SER A 580 7.32 -5.28 -1.17
C SER A 580 6.89 -5.46 0.30
N GLY A 581 7.68 -6.19 1.08
CA GLY A 581 7.46 -6.35 2.53
C GLY A 581 7.57 -5.04 3.31
N LEU A 582 8.66 -4.30 3.10
CA LEU A 582 8.92 -3.04 3.82
C LEU A 582 7.92 -1.94 3.42
N ALA A 583 7.54 -1.86 2.14
CA ALA A 583 6.52 -0.94 1.66
C ALA A 583 5.15 -1.26 2.28
N ALA A 584 4.71 -2.52 2.27
CA ALA A 584 3.46 -2.94 2.92
C ALA A 584 3.48 -2.62 4.43
N GLN A 585 4.62 -2.79 5.11
CA GLN A 585 4.80 -2.41 6.51
C GLN A 585 4.67 -0.88 6.72
N GLY A 586 5.33 -0.06 5.89
CA GLY A 586 5.23 1.40 5.92
C GLY A 586 3.79 1.90 5.68
N ILE A 587 3.12 1.38 4.66
CA ILE A 587 1.71 1.69 4.32
C ILE A 587 0.78 1.34 5.51
N SER A 588 1.05 0.23 6.23
CA SER A 588 0.22 -0.18 7.38
C SER A 588 0.39 0.69 8.65
N ARG A 589 1.53 1.38 8.78
CA ARG A 589 1.79 2.41 9.82
C ARG A 589 1.06 3.73 9.53
N CYS A 590 0.79 4.06 8.27
CA CYS A 590 0.05 5.26 7.90
C CYS A 590 -1.43 5.15 8.33
N VAL A 591 -1.91 6.16 9.07
CA VAL A 591 -3.30 6.29 9.50
C VAL A 591 -4.09 7.13 8.48
N ASN A 592 -3.45 8.14 7.89
CA ASN A 592 -4.03 9.08 6.92
C ASN A 592 -3.54 8.82 5.48
N ALA A 593 -4.29 9.33 4.50
CA ALA A 593 -3.97 9.31 3.08
C ALA A 593 -3.17 10.56 2.64
N GLY A 594 -1.97 10.75 3.21
CA GLY A 594 -1.02 11.81 2.83
C GLY A 594 -0.09 11.42 1.67
N GLU A 595 0.80 12.34 1.27
CA GLU A 595 1.79 12.13 0.21
C GLU A 595 2.71 10.93 0.51
N VAL A 596 3.16 10.81 1.77
CA VAL A 596 4.01 9.69 2.23
C VAL A 596 3.35 8.34 1.94
N LEU A 597 2.05 8.21 2.14
CA LEU A 597 1.32 6.99 1.80
C LEU A 597 1.37 6.71 0.30
N GLN A 598 0.99 7.69 -0.53
CA GLN A 598 0.96 7.53 -2.00
C GLN A 598 2.33 7.15 -2.56
N GLN A 599 3.42 7.70 -2.01
CA GLN A 599 4.79 7.35 -2.43
C GLN A 599 5.16 5.90 -2.07
N LEU A 600 4.72 5.39 -0.92
CA LEU A 600 4.93 3.99 -0.51
C LEU A 600 4.02 3.02 -1.31
N GLU A 601 2.79 3.43 -1.63
CA GLU A 601 1.89 2.65 -2.49
C GLU A 601 2.48 2.48 -3.89
N TRP A 602 3.03 3.55 -4.50
CA TRP A 602 3.77 3.44 -5.76
C TRP A 602 4.92 2.43 -5.68
N VAL A 603 5.72 2.46 -4.60
CA VAL A 603 6.81 1.50 -4.37
C VAL A 603 6.30 0.06 -4.29
N LEU A 604 5.16 -0.17 -3.62
CA LEU A 604 4.54 -1.49 -3.54
C LEU A 604 4.06 -1.98 -4.91
N LEU A 605 3.37 -1.12 -5.66
CA LEU A 605 2.87 -1.42 -7.01
C LEU A 605 4.02 -1.72 -7.99
N ASP A 606 5.11 -0.92 -7.95
CA ASP A 606 6.31 -1.12 -8.75
C ASP A 606 7.01 -2.46 -8.42
N ALA A 607 7.11 -2.82 -7.13
CA ALA A 607 7.69 -4.09 -6.68
C ALA A 607 6.87 -5.31 -7.16
N HIS A 608 5.55 -5.27 -6.96
CA HIS A 608 4.61 -6.29 -7.42
C HIS A 608 4.68 -6.48 -8.94
N PHE A 609 4.66 -5.38 -9.70
CA PHE A 609 4.68 -5.42 -11.16
C PHE A 609 5.99 -5.98 -11.71
N SER A 610 7.13 -5.61 -11.10
CA SER A 610 8.45 -6.12 -11.47
C SER A 610 8.57 -7.63 -11.21
N LEU A 611 8.08 -8.10 -10.05
CA LEU A 611 7.98 -9.52 -9.72
C LEU A 611 7.05 -10.30 -10.65
N LEU A 612 5.94 -9.68 -11.07
CA LEU A 612 4.99 -10.27 -12.03
C LEU A 612 5.61 -10.40 -13.44
N GLN A 613 6.40 -9.41 -13.89
CA GLN A 613 7.16 -9.50 -15.15
C GLN A 613 8.19 -10.63 -15.11
N GLY A 614 8.95 -10.77 -14.01
CA GLY A 614 9.92 -11.85 -13.84
C GLY A 614 9.31 -13.24 -14.00
N LEU A 615 8.13 -13.48 -13.40
CA LEU A 615 7.40 -14.74 -13.54
C LEU A 615 7.01 -15.08 -14.99
N ILE A 616 6.57 -14.08 -15.78
CA ILE A 616 6.16 -14.29 -17.18
C ILE A 616 7.37 -14.58 -18.08
N LEU A 617 8.54 -14.04 -17.76
CA LEU A 617 9.77 -14.26 -18.53
C LEU A 617 10.39 -15.65 -18.30
N GLN A 618 10.24 -16.22 -17.10
CA GLN A 618 10.98 -17.43 -16.72
C GLN A 618 10.37 -18.73 -17.24
N GLU A 619 9.06 -18.95 -17.09
CA GLU A 619 8.33 -20.08 -17.71
C GLU A 619 6.81 -19.92 -17.48
N ARG A 620 6.10 -19.39 -18.49
CA ARG A 620 4.69 -18.98 -18.35
C ARG A 620 3.71 -20.12 -18.05
N ASN A 621 3.99 -21.34 -18.51
CA ASN A 621 3.06 -22.48 -18.38
C ASN A 621 3.16 -23.18 -17.01
N SER A 622 4.36 -23.33 -16.44
CA SER A 622 4.54 -23.93 -15.11
C SER A 622 4.15 -22.96 -13.98
N LYS A 623 4.28 -21.64 -14.22
CA LYS A 623 3.96 -20.58 -13.25
C LYS A 623 2.58 -19.92 -13.45
N GLN A 624 1.68 -20.52 -14.23
CA GLN A 624 0.35 -19.95 -14.53
C GLN A 624 -0.46 -19.55 -13.27
N PRO A 625 -0.58 -20.36 -12.19
CA PRO A 625 -1.36 -19.98 -11.00
C PRO A 625 -0.77 -18.77 -10.25
N TRP A 626 0.56 -18.67 -10.20
CA TRP A 626 1.29 -17.55 -9.59
C TRP A 626 0.99 -16.23 -10.31
N ILE A 627 0.96 -16.26 -11.65
CA ILE A 627 0.63 -15.08 -12.46
C ILE A 627 -0.81 -14.64 -12.17
N VAL A 628 -1.77 -15.57 -12.11
CA VAL A 628 -3.17 -15.26 -11.77
C VAL A 628 -3.30 -14.64 -10.37
N LYS A 629 -2.72 -15.28 -9.34
CA LYS A 629 -2.76 -14.80 -7.96
C LYS A 629 -2.19 -13.38 -7.83
N ARG A 630 -1.04 -13.11 -8.44
CA ARG A 630 -0.38 -11.79 -8.38
C ARG A 630 -1.08 -10.73 -9.25
N CYS A 631 -1.67 -11.09 -10.40
CA CYS A 631 -2.53 -10.16 -11.14
C CYS A 631 -3.77 -9.77 -10.32
N GLN A 632 -4.45 -10.74 -9.69
CA GLN A 632 -5.62 -10.47 -8.84
C GLN A 632 -5.26 -9.57 -7.65
N ALA A 633 -4.15 -9.85 -6.96
CA ALA A 633 -3.63 -9.03 -5.89
C ALA A 633 -3.32 -7.60 -6.35
N LEU A 634 -2.54 -7.44 -7.42
CA LEU A 634 -2.10 -6.14 -7.93
C LEU A 634 -3.27 -5.29 -8.45
N THR A 635 -4.22 -5.86 -9.19
CA THR A 635 -5.44 -5.13 -9.59
C THR A 635 -6.26 -4.69 -8.37
N SER A 636 -6.34 -5.51 -7.32
CA SER A 636 -7.04 -5.17 -6.08
C SER A 636 -6.34 -4.06 -5.28
N LEU A 637 -5.00 -4.06 -5.25
CA LEU A 637 -4.19 -3.01 -4.62
C LEU A 637 -4.29 -1.68 -5.36
N ILE A 638 -4.29 -1.68 -6.70
CA ILE A 638 -4.51 -0.47 -7.51
C ILE A 638 -5.87 0.16 -7.15
N ARG A 639 -6.95 -0.64 -7.16
CA ARG A 639 -8.33 -0.20 -6.89
C ARG A 639 -8.55 0.28 -5.44
N LEU A 640 -7.69 -0.09 -4.50
CA LEU A 640 -7.76 0.32 -3.08
C LEU A 640 -6.64 1.30 -2.67
N SER A 641 -5.84 1.78 -3.63
CA SER A 641 -4.80 2.77 -3.39
C SER A 641 -5.40 4.16 -3.14
N SER A 642 -4.64 5.01 -2.46
CA SER A 642 -4.94 6.43 -2.26
C SER A 642 -4.47 7.32 -3.41
N ILE A 643 -3.87 6.73 -4.45
CA ILE A 643 -3.30 7.42 -5.61
C ILE A 643 -4.44 7.84 -6.54
N GLY A 644 -4.56 9.14 -6.82
CA GLY A 644 -5.55 9.65 -7.78
C GLY A 644 -5.30 9.13 -9.20
N PRO A 645 -6.34 8.97 -10.04
CA PRO A 645 -6.22 8.33 -11.36
C PRO A 645 -5.34 9.16 -12.30
N CYS A 646 -4.07 8.75 -12.42
CA CYS A 646 -3.10 9.30 -13.36
C CYS A 646 -2.83 8.32 -14.51
N ARG A 647 -2.23 8.83 -15.59
CA ARG A 647 -1.95 8.03 -16.79
C ARG A 647 -1.09 6.80 -16.47
N GLU A 648 -0.09 6.95 -15.61
CA GLU A 648 0.86 5.92 -15.25
C GLU A 648 0.16 4.77 -14.52
N LEU A 649 -0.79 5.09 -13.64
CA LEU A 649 -1.58 4.11 -12.88
C LEU A 649 -2.57 3.37 -13.78
N LEU A 650 -3.25 4.09 -14.68
CA LEU A 650 -4.16 3.50 -15.68
C LEU A 650 -3.39 2.66 -16.72
N ASP A 651 -2.22 3.12 -17.16
CA ASP A 651 -1.32 2.40 -18.08
C ASP A 651 -0.68 1.19 -17.38
N LEU A 652 -0.64 1.13 -16.04
CA LEU A 652 -0.26 -0.06 -15.25
C LEU A 652 -1.44 -1.02 -15.10
N GLN A 653 -2.60 -0.52 -14.66
CA GLN A 653 -3.84 -1.28 -14.46
C GLN A 653 -4.26 -2.06 -15.71
N GLU A 654 -4.23 -1.43 -16.88
CA GLU A 654 -4.55 -2.12 -18.14
C GLU A 654 -3.54 -3.26 -18.42
N LYS A 655 -2.24 -3.01 -18.27
CA LYS A 655 -1.20 -4.04 -18.49
C LYS A 655 -1.33 -5.22 -17.55
N VAL A 656 -1.62 -5.00 -16.27
CA VAL A 656 -1.83 -6.06 -15.28
C VAL A 656 -3.07 -6.89 -15.64
N CYS A 657 -4.16 -6.27 -16.07
CA CYS A 657 -5.34 -6.98 -16.54
C CYS A 657 -5.08 -7.75 -17.85
N GLN A 658 -4.35 -7.16 -18.80
CA GLN A 658 -3.88 -7.86 -20.00
C GLN A 658 -3.01 -9.08 -19.64
N MET A 659 -2.07 -8.95 -18.69
CA MET A 659 -1.24 -10.06 -18.19
C MET A 659 -2.08 -11.16 -17.50
N GLY A 660 -3.14 -10.79 -16.78
CA GLY A 660 -4.11 -11.75 -16.22
C GLY A 660 -4.91 -12.50 -17.29
N VAL A 661 -5.43 -11.81 -18.30
CA VAL A 661 -6.11 -12.41 -19.47
C VAL A 661 -5.13 -13.26 -20.29
N LEU A 662 -3.87 -12.87 -20.40
CA LEU A 662 -2.81 -13.67 -21.02
C LEU A 662 -2.46 -14.94 -20.21
N ALA A 663 -2.72 -14.97 -18.91
CA ALA A 663 -2.58 -16.17 -18.09
C ALA A 663 -3.80 -17.10 -18.24
N VAL A 664 -5.04 -16.58 -18.24
CA VAL A 664 -6.26 -17.38 -18.41
C VAL A 664 -7.25 -16.70 -19.38
N PRO A 665 -7.12 -16.92 -20.71
CA PRO A 665 -7.88 -16.20 -21.74
C PRO A 665 -9.40 -16.45 -21.75
N ARG A 666 -9.86 -17.47 -21.01
CA ARG A 666 -11.27 -17.83 -20.85
C ARG A 666 -11.81 -17.59 -19.43
N CYS A 667 -11.10 -16.84 -18.58
CA CYS A 667 -11.63 -16.43 -17.28
C CYS A 667 -12.50 -15.17 -17.44
N SER A 668 -13.81 -15.32 -17.19
CA SER A 668 -14.78 -14.23 -17.31
C SER A 668 -14.45 -13.05 -16.38
N ARG A 669 -14.07 -13.30 -15.12
CA ARG A 669 -13.67 -12.24 -14.18
C ARG A 669 -12.41 -11.49 -14.63
N ALA A 670 -11.44 -12.17 -15.25
CA ALA A 670 -10.24 -11.51 -15.79
C ALA A 670 -10.58 -10.58 -16.97
N LEU A 671 -11.46 -11.02 -17.87
CA LEU A 671 -11.96 -10.21 -18.98
C LEU A 671 -12.86 -9.04 -18.50
N CYS A 672 -13.64 -9.23 -17.44
CA CYS A 672 -14.39 -8.15 -16.79
C CYS A 672 -13.45 -7.09 -16.19
N LEU A 673 -12.38 -7.50 -15.49
CA LEU A 673 -11.39 -6.58 -14.92
C LEU A 673 -10.61 -5.82 -16.00
N LEU A 674 -10.29 -6.47 -17.13
CA LEU A 674 -9.74 -5.78 -18.31
C LEU A 674 -10.73 -4.78 -18.91
N GLY A 675 -12.01 -5.14 -19.01
CA GLY A 675 -13.05 -4.24 -19.48
C GLY A 675 -13.19 -2.97 -18.62
N LEU A 676 -13.09 -3.12 -17.29
CA LEU A 676 -13.09 -1.97 -16.35
C LEU A 676 -11.85 -1.09 -16.57
N ALA A 677 -10.64 -1.65 -16.57
CA ALA A 677 -9.42 -0.87 -16.81
C ALA A 677 -9.41 -0.13 -18.16
N GLN A 678 -10.02 -0.72 -19.19
CA GLN A 678 -10.19 -0.10 -20.51
C GLN A 678 -11.29 0.99 -20.53
N LEU A 679 -12.29 0.90 -19.65
CA LEU A 679 -13.29 1.94 -19.44
C LEU A 679 -12.68 3.14 -18.70
N ASP A 680 -11.89 2.90 -17.64
CA ASP A 680 -11.16 3.93 -16.88
C ASP A 680 -10.19 4.73 -17.78
N GLN A 681 -9.45 4.03 -18.65
CA GLN A 681 -8.64 4.61 -19.72
C GLN A 681 -9.46 5.44 -20.72
N SER A 682 -10.70 5.05 -21.01
CA SER A 682 -11.57 5.81 -21.92
C SER A 682 -12.06 7.11 -21.29
N ASP A 683 -12.36 7.13 -19.99
CA ASP A 683 -12.84 8.32 -19.28
C ASP A 683 -11.74 9.39 -19.13
N SER A 684 -10.51 8.96 -18.83
CA SER A 684 -9.33 9.85 -18.79
C SER A 684 -9.04 10.52 -20.13
N HIS A 685 -9.50 9.95 -21.25
CA HIS A 685 -9.13 10.33 -22.61
C HIS A 685 -10.33 10.46 -23.58
N ALA A 686 -11.53 10.77 -23.07
CA ALA A 686 -12.80 10.64 -23.81
C ALA A 686 -12.86 11.34 -25.19
N ALA A 687 -12.14 12.45 -25.37
CA ALA A 687 -12.09 13.20 -26.63
C ALA A 687 -10.98 12.75 -27.61
N ALA A 688 -10.09 11.84 -27.23
CA ALA A 688 -8.97 11.38 -28.03
C ALA A 688 -9.26 10.03 -28.73
N GLU A 689 -8.61 9.79 -29.88
CA GLU A 689 -8.67 8.50 -30.58
C GLU A 689 -8.31 7.31 -29.66
N ARG A 690 -7.36 7.51 -28.73
CA ARG A 690 -7.00 6.53 -27.71
C ARG A 690 -8.17 6.17 -26.79
N GLY A 691 -8.95 7.16 -26.34
CA GLY A 691 -10.12 6.93 -25.48
C GLY A 691 -11.25 6.22 -26.21
N GLN A 692 -11.50 6.59 -27.48
CA GLN A 692 -12.48 5.90 -28.33
C GLN A 692 -12.08 4.44 -28.61
N ALA A 693 -10.80 4.18 -28.86
CA ALA A 693 -10.27 2.83 -29.00
C ALA A 693 -10.34 2.02 -27.69
N ALA A 694 -10.07 2.65 -26.55
CA ALA A 694 -10.21 2.02 -25.23
C ALA A 694 -11.67 1.65 -24.92
N LEU A 695 -12.63 2.54 -25.21
CA LEU A 695 -14.07 2.29 -25.07
C LEU A 695 -14.55 1.12 -25.96
N ALA A 696 -14.04 1.04 -27.19
CA ALA A 696 -14.34 -0.07 -28.10
C ALA A 696 -13.75 -1.40 -27.59
N ASN A 697 -12.52 -1.40 -27.05
CA ASN A 697 -11.92 -2.57 -26.43
C ASN A 697 -12.68 -2.99 -25.16
N ALA A 698 -13.09 -2.06 -24.30
CA ALA A 698 -13.91 -2.33 -23.11
C ALA A 698 -15.21 -3.05 -23.48
N CYS A 699 -15.92 -2.57 -24.51
CA CYS A 699 -17.12 -3.23 -25.05
C CYS A 699 -16.85 -4.67 -25.53
N LEU A 700 -15.68 -4.94 -26.12
CA LEU A 700 -15.27 -6.30 -26.53
C LEU A 700 -14.95 -7.18 -25.31
N SER A 701 -14.19 -6.66 -24.34
CA SER A 701 -13.80 -7.35 -23.10
C SER A 701 -15.02 -7.75 -22.26
N PHE A 702 -16.01 -6.87 -22.09
CA PHE A 702 -17.24 -7.20 -21.37
C PHE A 702 -18.11 -8.23 -22.12
N ARG A 703 -18.24 -8.12 -23.46
CA ARG A 703 -18.96 -9.13 -24.25
C ARG A 703 -18.30 -10.51 -24.17
N ALA A 704 -16.96 -10.57 -24.25
CA ALA A 704 -16.19 -11.79 -24.03
C ALA A 704 -16.46 -12.41 -22.65
N SER A 705 -16.53 -11.59 -21.60
CA SER A 705 -16.85 -12.02 -20.23
C SER A 705 -18.27 -12.62 -20.12
N ILE A 706 -19.27 -11.97 -20.72
CA ILE A 706 -20.66 -12.45 -20.71
C ILE A 706 -20.83 -13.75 -21.51
N GLU A 707 -20.23 -13.83 -22.71
CA GLU A 707 -20.32 -15.03 -23.58
C GLU A 707 -19.63 -16.28 -22.99
N LEU A 708 -18.73 -16.09 -22.02
CA LEU A 708 -18.06 -17.18 -21.32
C LEU A 708 -18.82 -17.74 -20.12
N GLU A 709 -19.85 -17.06 -19.61
CA GLU A 709 -20.61 -17.48 -18.42
C GLU A 709 -21.20 -18.90 -18.58
N GLY A 710 -21.03 -19.74 -17.57
CA GLY A 710 -21.42 -21.15 -17.60
C GLY A 710 -20.53 -22.07 -18.46
N SER A 711 -19.49 -21.55 -19.12
CA SER A 711 -18.51 -22.36 -19.86
C SER A 711 -17.24 -22.63 -19.05
N HIS A 712 -16.52 -23.70 -19.39
CA HIS A 712 -15.22 -24.02 -18.77
C HIS A 712 -14.13 -23.01 -19.19
N GLN A 713 -13.19 -22.77 -18.26
CA GLN A 713 -12.04 -21.87 -18.45
C GLN A 713 -10.90 -22.46 -19.34
N THR A 714 -11.09 -23.65 -19.92
CA THR A 714 -10.12 -24.34 -20.79
C THR A 714 -10.57 -24.35 -22.26
N GLY A 715 -9.68 -23.99 -23.19
CA GLY A 715 -9.93 -24.01 -24.64
C GLY A 715 -9.46 -22.74 -25.35
N GLU A 716 -9.87 -22.57 -26.60
CA GLU A 716 -9.53 -21.41 -27.44
C GLU A 716 -10.04 -20.06 -26.85
N PRO A 717 -9.33 -18.94 -27.09
CA PRO A 717 -9.74 -17.61 -26.64
C PRO A 717 -11.00 -17.09 -27.38
N PRO A 718 -11.81 -16.21 -26.76
CA PRO A 718 -12.98 -15.62 -27.42
C PRO A 718 -12.62 -14.78 -28.66
N GLU A 719 -13.48 -14.77 -29.68
CA GLU A 719 -13.25 -13.95 -30.88
C GLU A 719 -13.20 -12.44 -30.59
N GLN A 720 -13.86 -11.99 -29.54
CA GLN A 720 -13.92 -10.62 -29.07
C GLN A 720 -12.53 -10.16 -28.60
N LEU A 721 -11.77 -11.08 -28.01
CA LEU A 721 -10.39 -10.85 -27.56
C LEU A 721 -9.44 -10.78 -28.77
N THR A 722 -9.57 -11.69 -29.74
CA THR A 722 -8.74 -11.69 -30.96
C THR A 722 -8.99 -10.48 -31.89
N LYS A 723 -10.06 -9.71 -31.66
CA LYS A 723 -10.35 -8.45 -32.36
C LYS A 723 -9.53 -7.27 -31.82
N GLN A 724 -9.07 -7.29 -30.57
CA GLN A 724 -8.29 -6.20 -29.94
C GLN A 724 -6.86 -6.11 -30.50
N ALA A 725 -6.27 -4.91 -30.50
CA ALA A 725 -4.94 -4.67 -31.09
C ALA A 725 -3.81 -5.35 -30.31
N TRP A 726 -3.72 -5.07 -29.00
CA TRP A 726 -2.66 -5.58 -28.12
C TRP A 726 -2.56 -7.12 -28.11
N TRP A 727 -3.68 -7.83 -28.33
CA TRP A 727 -3.70 -9.29 -28.43
C TRP A 727 -3.04 -9.78 -29.73
N LYS A 728 -3.24 -9.07 -30.84
CA LYS A 728 -2.56 -9.35 -32.12
C LYS A 728 -1.06 -9.07 -32.01
N ASP A 729 -0.70 -7.93 -31.43
CA ASP A 729 0.70 -7.56 -31.17
C ASP A 729 1.40 -8.63 -30.30
N HIS A 730 0.69 -9.19 -29.30
CA HIS A 730 1.19 -10.31 -28.50
C HIS A 730 1.36 -11.61 -29.31
N LEU A 731 0.37 -12.00 -30.13
CA LEU A 731 0.47 -13.18 -30.98
C LEU A 731 1.63 -13.05 -31.99
N ASP A 732 1.80 -11.89 -32.61
CA ASP A 732 2.90 -11.62 -33.51
C ASP A 732 4.26 -11.64 -32.79
N ALA A 733 4.35 -11.11 -31.56
CA ALA A 733 5.55 -11.23 -30.74
C ALA A 733 5.89 -12.69 -30.40
N GLU A 734 4.90 -13.52 -30.03
CA GLU A 734 5.09 -14.96 -29.78
C GLU A 734 5.49 -15.73 -31.04
N ASN A 735 4.87 -15.45 -32.19
CA ASN A 735 5.24 -16.06 -33.47
C ASN A 735 6.67 -15.69 -33.87
N ASN A 736 7.06 -14.43 -33.69
CA ASN A 736 8.44 -13.96 -33.92
C ASN A 736 9.48 -14.57 -32.97
N LYS A 737 9.10 -15.02 -31.76
CA LYS A 737 9.98 -15.83 -30.90
C LYS A 737 10.16 -17.25 -31.45
N LYS A 738 9.08 -17.91 -31.84
CA LYS A 738 9.11 -19.29 -32.37
C LYS A 738 9.97 -19.39 -33.63
N VAL A 739 9.78 -18.48 -34.58
CA VAL A 739 10.59 -18.40 -35.81
C VAL A 739 12.09 -18.19 -35.53
N LYS A 740 12.47 -17.58 -34.40
CA LYS A 740 13.89 -17.44 -33.99
C LYS A 740 14.48 -18.70 -33.37
N HIS A 741 13.66 -19.58 -32.79
CA HIS A 741 14.09 -20.87 -32.25
C HIS A 741 14.12 -21.99 -33.29
N GLU A 742 13.43 -21.84 -34.42
CA GLU A 742 13.42 -22.82 -35.53
C GLU A 742 14.53 -22.59 -36.57
N ALA A 743 15.37 -21.56 -36.41
CA ALA A 743 16.54 -21.33 -37.24
C ALA A 743 17.64 -22.39 -36.93
N PRO A 744 18.04 -23.25 -37.88
CA PRO A 744 18.99 -24.33 -37.61
C PRO A 744 20.41 -23.81 -37.38
N GLU A 745 21.14 -24.44 -36.46
CA GLU A 745 22.54 -24.10 -36.17
C GLU A 745 23.43 -24.19 -37.43
N PRO A 746 24.34 -23.21 -37.66
CA PRO A 746 25.28 -23.26 -38.76
C PRO A 746 26.32 -24.36 -38.53
N LYS A 747 26.28 -25.41 -39.34
CA LYS A 747 27.33 -26.44 -39.37
C LYS A 747 28.70 -25.81 -39.65
N PRO A 748 29.80 -26.32 -39.04
CA PRO A 748 31.12 -25.75 -39.25
C PRO A 748 31.57 -25.94 -40.71
N ALA A 749 31.69 -24.82 -41.43
CA ALA A 749 32.18 -24.77 -42.80
C ALA A 749 33.70 -24.56 -42.83
N VAL A 750 34.38 -25.32 -43.68
CA VAL A 750 35.86 -25.32 -43.82
C VAL A 750 36.35 -24.04 -44.51
N GLU A 751 37.52 -23.56 -44.11
CA GLU A 751 38.21 -22.41 -44.72
C GLU A 751 38.61 -22.68 -46.19
N SER A 752 38.34 -21.73 -47.09
CA SER A 752 39.15 -21.43 -48.28
C SER A 752 38.76 -20.07 -48.88
N PRO A 753 39.65 -19.37 -49.63
CA PRO A 753 39.62 -17.91 -49.67
C PRO A 753 39.46 -17.25 -51.06
N GLU A 754 39.39 -15.91 -51.04
CA GLU A 754 39.58 -14.96 -52.16
C GLU A 754 38.52 -14.89 -53.29
N GLY A 755 38.29 -13.67 -53.80
CA GLY A 755 37.40 -13.40 -54.94
C GLY A 755 36.64 -12.06 -54.85
N SER A 756 37.15 -11.01 -55.50
CA SER A 756 36.53 -9.67 -55.51
C SER A 756 35.75 -9.36 -56.80
N ALA A 757 34.59 -8.70 -56.69
CA ALA A 757 33.98 -7.93 -57.79
C ALA A 757 33.02 -6.83 -57.27
N ASP A 758 32.99 -5.68 -57.96
CA ASP A 758 32.17 -4.50 -57.61
C ASP A 758 30.70 -4.60 -58.08
N GLY A 759 29.79 -3.93 -57.36
CA GLY A 759 28.38 -3.78 -57.73
C GLY A 759 27.64 -2.69 -56.94
N LYS A 760 27.70 -1.43 -57.40
CA LYS A 760 27.11 -0.27 -56.68
C LYS A 760 25.66 0.04 -57.05
N LYS A 761 24.96 0.68 -56.09
CA LYS A 761 23.60 1.29 -56.11
C LYS A 761 22.47 0.29 -55.77
N LEU A 762 21.38 0.67 -55.08
CA LEU A 762 21.02 1.97 -54.47
C LEU A 762 20.78 1.83 -52.95
N VAL A 763 21.08 2.89 -52.20
CA VAL A 763 20.51 3.13 -50.86
C VAL A 763 19.36 4.13 -50.99
N ARG A 764 18.22 3.85 -50.35
CA ARG A 764 17.15 4.82 -50.12
C ARG A 764 16.81 4.83 -48.63
N GLY A 765 17.37 5.80 -47.91
CA GLY A 765 17.15 5.98 -46.48
C GLY A 765 16.67 7.40 -46.17
N ARG A 766 15.50 7.51 -45.54
CA ARG A 766 15.01 8.65 -44.76
C ARG A 766 14.14 8.09 -43.63
N GLY A 767 14.17 8.59 -42.40
CA GLY A 767 14.98 9.70 -41.87
C GLY A 767 14.12 10.61 -41.01
N ALA A 768 14.44 10.67 -39.71
CA ALA A 768 13.77 11.55 -38.75
C ALA A 768 14.04 13.05 -39.04
N PRO A 769 13.20 13.98 -38.53
CA PRO A 769 13.52 15.41 -38.51
C PRO A 769 14.75 15.68 -37.63
N ALA A 770 15.50 16.74 -37.93
CA ALA A 770 16.81 17.00 -37.32
C ALA A 770 17.12 18.48 -37.12
N ARG A 771 17.94 18.77 -36.09
CA ARG A 771 18.80 19.96 -35.87
C ARG A 771 19.76 19.59 -34.73
N GLY A 772 21.07 19.86 -34.77
CA GLY A 772 21.94 20.39 -35.84
C GLY A 772 23.36 20.64 -35.27
N VAL A 773 24.34 21.00 -36.12
CA VAL A 773 25.74 21.39 -35.75
C VAL A 773 26.59 20.20 -35.22
N THR A 774 27.39 19.46 -36.00
CA THR A 774 28.68 19.76 -36.68
C THR A 774 29.86 20.07 -35.73
N THR A 775 31.09 19.55 -35.87
CA THR A 775 31.73 18.61 -36.84
C THR A 775 33.14 18.20 -36.37
N SER A 776 33.61 17.01 -36.78
CA SER A 776 35.05 16.68 -37.07
C SER A 776 36.07 16.70 -35.89
N THR A 777 37.26 16.08 -35.93
CA THR A 777 37.92 15.31 -37.02
C THR A 777 38.74 14.13 -36.47
N ALA A 778 38.91 13.09 -37.30
CA ALA A 778 39.76 11.93 -37.08
C ALA A 778 41.26 12.23 -36.85
N LYS A 779 41.98 11.29 -36.18
CA LYS A 779 43.04 10.47 -36.83
C LYS A 779 43.75 9.46 -35.89
N THR A 780 43.92 8.24 -36.41
CA THR A 780 45.06 7.30 -36.27
C THR A 780 46.13 7.60 -35.21
N SER A 781 46.53 6.64 -34.38
CA SER A 781 47.41 5.55 -34.83
C SER A 781 47.67 4.49 -33.75
N ALA A 782 47.88 3.24 -34.18
CA ALA A 782 48.68 2.24 -33.44
C ALA A 782 50.16 2.38 -33.88
N PRO A 783 51.16 1.81 -33.17
CA PRO A 783 51.48 0.41 -33.46
C PRO A 783 52.15 -0.45 -32.36
N THR A 784 51.85 -1.75 -32.40
CA THR A 784 52.80 -2.90 -32.26
C THR A 784 53.51 -3.27 -30.93
N ARG A 785 53.75 -4.60 -30.85
CA ARG A 785 54.89 -5.34 -30.22
C ARG A 785 54.88 -5.61 -28.68
N VAL A 786 55.27 -6.80 -28.18
CA VAL A 786 55.37 -8.15 -28.81
C VAL A 786 55.57 -9.31 -27.80
N ASN A 787 55.02 -10.50 -28.12
CA ASN A 787 55.45 -11.87 -27.76
C ASN A 787 55.62 -12.39 -26.30
N ARG A 788 55.00 -13.57 -26.08
CA ARG A 788 55.59 -14.84 -25.52
C ARG A 788 55.92 -14.90 -24.01
N THR A 789 56.00 -16.05 -23.32
CA THR A 789 55.75 -17.51 -23.58
C THR A 789 55.38 -18.14 -22.21
N ALA A 790 54.38 -19.03 -22.04
CA ALA A 790 54.32 -20.48 -22.32
C ALA A 790 55.11 -21.43 -21.37
N THR A 791 54.57 -22.65 -21.18
CA THR A 791 54.97 -23.80 -20.29
C THR A 791 54.75 -23.60 -18.77
N ALA A 792 54.30 -24.54 -17.90
CA ALA A 792 53.78 -25.94 -17.92
C ALA A 792 54.68 -27.06 -17.33
N ALA A 793 54.22 -27.75 -16.26
CA ALA A 793 54.45 -29.18 -15.96
C ALA A 793 53.68 -29.70 -14.70
N LYS A 794 53.49 -31.02 -14.60
CA LYS A 794 52.83 -31.80 -13.51
C LYS A 794 53.80 -32.12 -12.36
N HIS A 795 53.31 -32.65 -11.22
CA HIS A 795 53.66 -34.01 -10.72
C HIS A 795 52.86 -34.48 -9.47
N THR A 796 52.74 -35.80 -9.31
CA THR A 796 52.29 -36.62 -8.15
C THR A 796 53.36 -37.72 -7.92
N PRO A 797 53.36 -38.70 -6.94
CA PRO A 797 52.23 -39.31 -6.17
C PRO A 797 52.54 -39.90 -4.74
N GLN A 798 51.68 -40.83 -4.23
CA GLN A 798 51.89 -41.90 -3.21
C GLN A 798 51.99 -41.53 -1.69
N ALA A 799 51.72 -42.41 -0.67
CA ALA A 799 50.90 -43.65 -0.54
C ALA A 799 50.83 -44.18 0.94
N ALA A 800 50.01 -45.25 1.18
CA ALA A 800 50.06 -46.27 2.29
C ALA A 800 49.46 -45.91 3.70
N GLN A 801 48.98 -46.84 4.58
CA GLN A 801 48.54 -48.27 4.50
C GLN A 801 47.77 -48.74 5.79
N GLY A 802 46.95 -49.83 5.72
CA GLY A 802 46.45 -50.67 6.85
C GLY A 802 44.91 -50.95 6.82
N ARG A 803 44.36 -52.18 6.61
CA ARG A 803 44.27 -53.43 7.42
C ARG A 803 43.46 -53.29 8.73
N THR A 804 42.43 -54.09 9.09
CA THR A 804 41.67 -55.29 8.56
C THR A 804 40.32 -55.43 9.33
N GLY A 805 39.29 -56.25 9.02
CA GLY A 805 39.01 -57.23 7.93
C GLY A 805 38.26 -58.51 8.43
N ARG A 806 37.41 -59.15 7.57
CA ARG A 806 36.59 -60.41 7.79
C ARG A 806 35.36 -60.30 8.75
N HIS A 807 34.24 -61.07 8.65
CA HIS A 807 33.71 -62.04 7.65
C HIS A 807 32.18 -62.33 7.85
N LEU A 808 31.49 -62.88 6.82
CA LEU A 808 30.19 -63.64 6.83
C LEU A 808 28.91 -62.86 7.28
N VAL A 809 27.71 -62.90 6.66
CA VAL A 809 26.89 -63.87 5.87
C VAL A 809 25.91 -64.74 6.69
N ALA A 810 24.60 -64.44 6.60
CA ALA A 810 23.45 -65.37 6.68
C ALA A 810 22.13 -64.70 6.21
N LYS A 811 21.12 -65.50 5.85
CA LYS A 811 19.70 -65.10 5.63
C LYS A 811 18.80 -65.86 6.63
N SER A 812 17.59 -65.35 6.93
CA SER A 812 16.29 -65.99 6.58
C SER A 812 15.11 -65.60 7.49
N ASP A 813 13.98 -65.28 6.87
CA ASP A 813 12.58 -65.68 7.16
C ASP A 813 12.07 -65.93 8.60
N GLY A 814 10.90 -65.38 8.92
CA GLY A 814 10.06 -65.76 10.06
C GLY A 814 8.73 -65.00 10.11
N ALA A 815 7.59 -65.69 10.26
CA ALA A 815 6.24 -65.09 10.15
C ALA A 815 5.20 -65.65 11.15
N GLY A 816 4.24 -64.81 11.56
CA GLY A 816 3.05 -65.13 12.38
C GLY A 816 2.41 -63.82 12.90
N LYS A 817 1.08 -63.56 12.94
CA LYS A 817 -0.12 -64.35 13.33
C LYS A 817 -0.16 -64.64 14.85
N THR A 818 -1.25 -64.44 15.62
CA THR A 818 -2.65 -64.04 15.28
C THR A 818 -3.47 -63.54 16.49
N ALA A 819 -4.44 -62.66 16.23
CA ALA A 819 -5.83 -62.51 16.77
C ALA A 819 -6.27 -62.93 18.21
N GLY A 820 -7.11 -62.08 18.83
CA GLY A 820 -8.06 -62.37 19.93
C GLY A 820 -8.48 -61.07 20.64
N LYS A 821 -9.70 -60.49 20.60
CA LYS A 821 -11.12 -60.90 20.74
C LYS A 821 -11.61 -61.21 22.17
N SER A 822 -12.07 -60.19 22.90
CA SER A 822 -13.36 -60.10 23.65
C SER A 822 -13.39 -58.77 24.46
N SER A 823 -14.48 -58.00 24.69
CA SER A 823 -15.95 -58.09 24.53
C SER A 823 -16.77 -58.53 25.76
N ILE A 824 -17.28 -57.56 26.54
CA ILE A 824 -18.46 -57.57 27.46
C ILE A 824 -18.54 -56.11 28.01
N LYS A 825 -19.61 -55.31 27.88
CA LYS A 825 -20.97 -55.33 28.49
C LYS A 825 -20.95 -55.18 30.04
N ALA A 826 -21.85 -54.46 30.71
CA ALA A 826 -22.86 -53.47 30.30
C ALA A 826 -23.37 -52.71 31.56
N GLN A 827 -24.24 -51.71 31.37
CA GLN A 827 -25.19 -51.18 32.38
C GLN A 827 -24.54 -50.43 33.58
N THR A 828 -25.21 -49.52 34.32
CA THR A 828 -26.61 -49.04 34.22
C THR A 828 -26.66 -47.55 34.57
N SER A 829 -27.65 -46.81 34.04
CA SER A 829 -28.09 -45.54 34.65
C SER A 829 -28.91 -45.83 35.92
N PRO A 830 -29.28 -44.80 36.71
CA PRO A 830 -30.63 -44.29 36.51
C PRO A 830 -30.86 -42.81 36.85
N CYS A 831 -31.70 -42.14 36.04
CA CYS A 831 -32.81 -41.29 36.50
C CYS A 831 -32.49 -39.96 37.27
N LYS A 832 -33.35 -38.94 37.32
CA LYS A 832 -34.67 -38.69 36.68
C LYS A 832 -34.95 -37.16 36.68
N SER A 833 -35.65 -36.63 35.68
CA SER A 833 -37.06 -36.16 35.78
C SER A 833 -37.24 -34.64 35.94
N ARG A 834 -38.28 -34.00 35.40
CA ARG A 834 -39.36 -34.40 34.44
C ARG A 834 -40.05 -33.10 33.97
N GLN A 835 -40.30 -32.89 32.65
CA GLN A 835 -41.65 -32.86 32.02
C GLN A 835 -42.44 -31.52 32.16
N GLU A 836 -43.48 -31.18 31.39
CA GLU A 836 -44.21 -31.76 30.22
C GLU A 836 -44.97 -30.59 29.49
N HIS A 837 -45.63 -30.69 28.33
CA HIS A 837 -45.93 -31.82 27.43
C HIS A 837 -45.98 -31.39 25.94
N SER A 838 -46.47 -32.26 25.06
CA SER A 838 -46.58 -32.06 23.59
C SER A 838 -48.06 -32.27 23.16
N PRO A 839 -48.53 -32.95 22.06
CA PRO A 839 -47.85 -33.74 21.01
C PRO A 839 -48.38 -33.62 19.54
N LEU A 840 -47.82 -34.50 18.67
CA LEU A 840 -48.24 -34.89 17.30
C LEU A 840 -47.79 -33.94 16.15
N GLN A 841 -47.51 -34.37 14.90
CA GLN A 841 -47.32 -35.70 14.25
C GLN A 841 -46.61 -35.55 12.87
N ASP A 842 -46.17 -36.58 12.11
CA ASP A 842 -46.17 -38.05 12.32
C ASP A 842 -44.80 -38.71 12.06
N LYS A 843 -44.48 -39.17 10.83
CA LYS A 843 -43.42 -40.19 10.60
C LYS A 843 -42.36 -39.89 9.53
N PRO A 844 -41.12 -40.40 9.73
CA PRO A 844 -40.05 -40.47 8.72
C PRO A 844 -40.03 -41.80 7.95
N VAL A 845 -39.22 -41.87 6.89
CA VAL A 845 -38.78 -43.13 6.24
C VAL A 845 -37.27 -43.06 5.96
N THR A 846 -36.57 -44.19 6.15
CA THR A 846 -35.11 -44.32 5.98
C THR A 846 -34.74 -45.12 4.73
N SER A 847 -33.65 -44.73 4.06
CA SER A 847 -32.79 -45.65 3.32
C SER A 847 -31.33 -45.24 3.49
N ALA A 848 -30.44 -46.22 3.66
CA ALA A 848 -29.00 -46.02 3.79
C ALA A 848 -28.28 -46.67 2.61
N VAL A 849 -27.21 -46.05 2.12
CA VAL A 849 -26.31 -46.64 1.12
C VAL A 849 -24.85 -46.49 1.59
N GLU A 850 -24.09 -47.52 1.24
CA GLU A 850 -22.79 -47.96 1.69
C GLU A 850 -21.64 -46.94 1.68
N VAL A 851 -20.67 -47.15 2.58
CA VAL A 851 -19.37 -46.45 2.57
C VAL A 851 -18.47 -47.06 1.50
N GLY A 852 -18.29 -46.33 0.39
CA GLY A 852 -17.27 -46.60 -0.60
C GLY A 852 -15.86 -46.22 -0.11
N LYS A 853 -14.83 -46.90 -0.63
CA LYS A 853 -13.42 -46.53 -0.36
C LYS A 853 -13.06 -45.24 -1.11
N GLN A 854 -12.27 -44.39 -0.47
CA GLN A 854 -11.50 -43.38 -1.20
C GLN A 854 -10.27 -44.05 -1.80
N ASP A 855 -10.33 -44.37 -3.09
CA ASP A 855 -9.12 -44.55 -3.90
C ASP A 855 -8.58 -43.15 -4.26
N ASN A 856 -7.25 -43.00 -4.26
CA ASN A 856 -6.59 -41.78 -4.74
C ASN A 856 -6.69 -41.74 -6.27
N ASP A 857 -7.55 -40.88 -6.81
CA ASP A 857 -7.37 -40.38 -8.18
C ASP A 857 -7.74 -38.89 -8.28
N SER A 858 -6.85 -38.11 -8.89
CA SER A 858 -6.90 -36.65 -8.87
C SER A 858 -7.73 -36.09 -10.02
N THR A 859 -9.05 -36.19 -9.91
CA THR A 859 -9.99 -35.59 -10.87
C THR A 859 -10.11 -34.08 -10.64
N VAL A 860 -9.39 -33.31 -11.46
CA VAL A 860 -9.46 -31.84 -11.46
C VAL A 860 -10.87 -31.40 -11.87
N SER A 861 -11.63 -30.86 -10.92
CA SER A 861 -12.91 -30.19 -11.21
C SER A 861 -12.63 -28.95 -12.08
N THR A 862 -13.09 -28.97 -13.34
CA THR A 862 -12.78 -27.94 -14.33
C THR A 862 -13.58 -26.68 -14.07
N ALA A 863 -12.91 -25.68 -13.45
CA ALA A 863 -13.48 -24.39 -13.08
C ALA A 863 -14.39 -23.82 -14.18
N LEU A 864 -15.66 -23.67 -13.84
CA LEU A 864 -16.67 -23.00 -14.65
C LEU A 864 -16.54 -21.48 -14.46
N ASN A 865 -17.00 -20.71 -15.43
CA ASN A 865 -17.21 -19.28 -15.25
C ASN A 865 -18.58 -19.06 -14.60
N GLU A 866 -18.59 -18.44 -13.42
CA GLU A 866 -19.83 -18.03 -12.76
C GLU A 866 -20.54 -16.91 -13.54
N LYS A 867 -21.86 -16.76 -13.32
CA LYS A 867 -22.63 -15.62 -13.84
C LYS A 867 -22.44 -14.40 -12.93
N SER A 868 -22.29 -13.22 -13.52
CA SER A 868 -22.12 -11.97 -12.79
C SER A 868 -22.89 -10.81 -13.41
N TYR A 869 -23.35 -9.89 -12.57
CA TYR A 869 -23.92 -8.62 -13.03
C TYR A 869 -22.83 -7.61 -13.44
N LEU A 870 -21.61 -7.73 -12.89
CA LEU A 870 -20.50 -6.78 -13.11
C LEU A 870 -20.15 -6.54 -14.60
N PRO A 871 -19.98 -7.56 -15.46
CA PRO A 871 -19.68 -7.31 -16.87
C PRO A 871 -20.86 -6.74 -17.65
N ARG A 872 -22.11 -6.98 -17.20
CA ARG A 872 -23.31 -6.34 -17.79
C ARG A 872 -23.39 -4.87 -17.40
N LEU A 873 -23.12 -4.53 -16.14
CA LEU A 873 -23.05 -3.15 -15.65
C LEU A 873 -21.92 -2.38 -16.34
N GLY A 874 -20.74 -2.99 -16.48
CA GLY A 874 -19.61 -2.44 -17.24
C GLY A 874 -19.93 -2.22 -18.72
N LEU A 875 -20.62 -3.16 -19.37
CA LEU A 875 -21.07 -3.02 -20.76
C LEU A 875 -22.14 -1.92 -20.90
N ALA A 876 -23.09 -1.82 -19.96
CA ALA A 876 -24.10 -0.77 -19.93
C ALA A 876 -23.44 0.62 -19.82
N ARG A 877 -22.52 0.78 -18.85
CA ARG A 877 -21.68 1.97 -18.68
C ARG A 877 -20.91 2.34 -19.96
N ALA A 878 -20.28 1.37 -20.62
CA ALA A 878 -19.55 1.60 -21.86
C ALA A 878 -20.47 2.04 -23.01
N LEU A 879 -21.64 1.41 -23.17
CA LEU A 879 -22.61 1.76 -24.21
C LEU A 879 -23.36 3.06 -23.94
N ALA A 880 -23.48 3.50 -22.68
CA ALA A 880 -24.09 4.77 -22.28
C ALA A 880 -23.28 6.00 -22.70
N ARG A 881 -21.97 5.86 -22.89
CA ARG A 881 -21.05 6.93 -23.33
C ARG A 881 -21.25 7.31 -24.81
N ASN A 882 -21.87 6.44 -25.61
CA ASN A 882 -22.16 6.66 -27.03
C ASN A 882 -23.67 6.82 -27.25
N ALA A 883 -24.11 7.99 -27.73
CA ALA A 883 -25.54 8.30 -27.93
C ALA A 883 -26.30 7.26 -28.77
N ASP A 884 -25.68 6.77 -29.87
CA ASP A 884 -26.28 5.78 -30.76
C ASP A 884 -26.57 4.43 -30.08
N SER A 885 -25.86 4.09 -28.99
CA SER A 885 -26.05 2.86 -28.22
C SER A 885 -26.78 3.03 -26.89
N GLN A 886 -27.28 4.23 -26.56
CA GLN A 886 -28.02 4.49 -25.30
C GLN A 886 -29.20 3.52 -25.10
N LYS A 887 -29.89 3.13 -26.18
CA LYS A 887 -30.98 2.12 -26.13
C LYS A 887 -30.50 0.72 -25.78
N GLN A 888 -29.25 0.35 -26.13
CA GLN A 888 -28.63 -0.91 -25.72
C GLN A 888 -28.15 -0.84 -24.27
N ALA A 889 -27.61 0.30 -23.82
CA ALA A 889 -27.29 0.52 -22.42
C ALA A 889 -28.52 0.30 -21.52
N CYS A 890 -29.66 0.92 -21.88
CA CYS A 890 -30.94 0.74 -21.17
C CYS A 890 -31.50 -0.71 -21.21
N HIS A 891 -31.00 -1.59 -22.09
CA HIS A 891 -31.29 -3.03 -22.05
C HIS A 891 -30.42 -3.71 -20.98
N PHE A 892 -29.10 -3.49 -21.01
CA PHE A 892 -28.18 -4.13 -20.08
C PHE A 892 -28.36 -3.65 -18.63
N TYR A 893 -28.74 -2.40 -18.37
CA TYR A 893 -29.13 -1.98 -17.02
C TYR A 893 -30.35 -2.75 -16.49
N ARG A 894 -31.32 -3.10 -17.36
CA ARG A 894 -32.47 -3.93 -16.96
C ARG A 894 -32.04 -5.37 -16.70
N GLU A 895 -31.15 -5.94 -17.52
CA GLU A 895 -30.56 -7.26 -17.20
C GLU A 895 -29.81 -7.25 -15.85
N VAL A 896 -29.11 -6.17 -15.50
CA VAL A 896 -28.46 -6.04 -14.18
C VAL A 896 -29.50 -6.02 -13.06
N ILE A 897 -30.58 -5.27 -13.21
CA ILE A 897 -31.70 -5.23 -12.24
C ILE A 897 -32.37 -6.61 -12.10
N ASP A 898 -32.61 -7.30 -13.21
CA ASP A 898 -33.23 -8.64 -13.22
C ASP A 898 -32.31 -9.74 -12.60
N VAL A 899 -30.98 -9.56 -12.67
CA VAL A 899 -29.99 -10.49 -12.11
C VAL A 899 -29.60 -10.15 -10.66
N ALA A 900 -29.60 -8.87 -10.29
CA ALA A 900 -29.13 -8.36 -9.01
C ALA A 900 -29.94 -7.09 -8.60
N PRO A 901 -31.20 -7.25 -8.14
CA PRO A 901 -32.10 -6.12 -7.87
C PRO A 901 -31.71 -5.25 -6.67
N GLU A 902 -30.69 -5.64 -5.90
CA GLU A 902 -30.14 -4.86 -4.79
C GLU A 902 -29.08 -3.83 -5.22
N VAL A 903 -28.71 -3.76 -6.51
CA VAL A 903 -27.60 -2.91 -7.01
C VAL A 903 -28.10 -1.51 -7.40
N HIS A 904 -27.97 -0.55 -6.48
CA HIS A 904 -28.41 0.85 -6.65
C HIS A 904 -27.90 1.50 -7.94
N ASP A 905 -26.61 1.32 -8.27
CA ASP A 905 -25.95 1.84 -9.49
C ASP A 905 -26.80 1.65 -10.76
N ALA A 906 -27.39 0.46 -10.92
CA ALA A 906 -28.12 0.11 -12.13
C ALA A 906 -29.46 0.86 -12.27
N TYR A 907 -30.10 1.17 -11.14
CA TYR A 907 -31.30 2.01 -11.11
C TYR A 907 -30.95 3.48 -11.34
N ILE A 908 -29.91 3.97 -10.66
CA ILE A 908 -29.48 5.38 -10.72
C ILE A 908 -29.00 5.73 -12.14
N GLU A 909 -28.16 4.92 -12.76
CA GLU A 909 -27.66 5.19 -14.11
C GLU A 909 -28.76 5.04 -15.17
N LEU A 910 -29.65 4.04 -15.04
CA LEU A 910 -30.80 3.89 -15.95
C LEU A 910 -31.78 5.06 -15.84
N ALA A 911 -32.10 5.51 -14.62
CA ALA A 911 -32.95 6.67 -14.39
C ALA A 911 -32.33 7.94 -14.98
N ASN A 912 -31.02 8.16 -14.79
CA ASN A 912 -30.29 9.30 -15.37
C ASN A 912 -30.27 9.30 -16.91
N LEU A 913 -30.27 8.12 -17.56
CA LEU A 913 -30.42 8.02 -19.01
C LEU A 913 -31.85 8.29 -19.50
N LEU A 914 -32.86 8.05 -18.67
CA LEU A 914 -34.27 8.29 -19.02
C LEU A 914 -34.73 9.72 -18.70
N LEU A 915 -34.16 10.37 -17.67
CA LEU A 915 -34.55 11.70 -17.16
C LEU A 915 -34.57 12.83 -18.19
N LYS A 916 -33.90 12.67 -19.34
CA LYS A 916 -33.88 13.66 -20.44
C LYS A 916 -35.05 13.51 -21.41
N ASP A 917 -35.56 12.28 -21.57
CA ASP A 917 -36.57 11.91 -22.56
C ASP A 917 -37.94 11.68 -21.91
N ASP A 918 -37.97 11.01 -20.76
CA ASP A 918 -39.17 10.67 -19.99
C ASP A 918 -38.85 10.62 -18.48
N PRO A 919 -39.12 11.71 -17.73
CA PRO A 919 -38.94 11.75 -16.28
C PRO A 919 -39.87 10.81 -15.49
N LEU A 920 -41.00 10.38 -16.05
CA LEU A 920 -41.90 9.43 -15.39
C LEU A 920 -41.38 8.01 -15.54
N ALA A 921 -40.79 7.65 -16.69
CA ALA A 921 -40.09 6.38 -16.85
C ALA A 921 -38.90 6.22 -15.87
N ALA A 922 -38.26 7.33 -15.46
CA ALA A 922 -37.24 7.31 -14.41
C ALA A 922 -37.83 7.00 -13.01
N VAL A 923 -38.99 7.59 -12.68
CA VAL A 923 -39.75 7.27 -11.44
C VAL A 923 -40.23 5.82 -11.44
N ASP A 924 -40.68 5.31 -12.59
CA ASP A 924 -41.08 3.90 -12.80
C ASP A 924 -39.92 2.90 -12.72
N VAL A 925 -38.67 3.34 -12.90
CA VAL A 925 -37.46 2.54 -12.67
C VAL A 925 -37.15 2.51 -11.17
N TYR A 926 -37.00 3.67 -10.53
CA TYR A 926 -36.71 3.74 -9.09
C TYR A 926 -37.77 3.03 -8.24
N SER A 927 -39.05 3.12 -8.62
CA SER A 927 -40.16 2.46 -7.91
C SER A 927 -40.19 0.93 -8.01
N ARG A 928 -39.23 0.31 -8.71
CA ARG A 928 -39.00 -1.15 -8.74
C ARG A 928 -37.86 -1.60 -7.82
N PHE A 929 -37.20 -0.67 -7.12
CA PHE A 929 -36.15 -1.02 -6.17
C PHE A 929 -36.75 -1.73 -4.95
N PRO A 930 -36.19 -2.87 -4.49
CA PRO A 930 -36.69 -3.62 -3.34
C PRO A 930 -36.33 -2.93 -2.01
N LEU A 931 -37.01 -1.83 -1.69
CA LEU A 931 -36.82 -1.07 -0.45
C LEU A 931 -37.01 -1.96 0.79
N LYS A 932 -35.98 -1.99 1.63
CA LYS A 932 -35.97 -2.67 2.94
C LYS A 932 -36.91 -1.98 3.94
N PRO A 933 -37.29 -2.63 5.06
CA PRO A 933 -37.93 -1.95 6.19
C PRO A 933 -37.14 -0.71 6.62
N VAL A 934 -37.82 0.36 7.06
CA VAL A 934 -37.17 1.66 7.33
C VAL A 934 -36.07 1.58 8.40
N CYS A 935 -36.18 0.65 9.35
CA CYS A 935 -35.16 0.35 10.36
C CYS A 935 -33.90 -0.38 9.84
N GLU A 936 -33.92 -0.82 8.58
CA GLU A 936 -32.86 -1.57 7.89
C GLU A 936 -32.36 -0.85 6.61
N GLN A 937 -32.88 0.35 6.32
CA GLN A 937 -32.50 1.14 5.14
C GLN A 937 -31.14 1.83 5.33
N THR A 938 -30.32 1.80 4.28
CA THR A 938 -29.08 2.57 4.18
C THR A 938 -29.34 3.99 3.67
N PHE A 939 -28.30 4.84 3.68
CA PHE A 939 -28.35 6.14 3.00
C PHE A 939 -28.58 6.02 1.49
N ASP A 940 -28.12 4.94 0.86
CA ASP A 940 -28.30 4.69 -0.58
C ASP A 940 -29.74 4.24 -0.91
N ASP A 941 -30.38 3.48 0.00
CA ASP A 941 -31.82 3.18 -0.08
C ASP A 941 -32.65 4.48 0.06
N ALA A 942 -32.23 5.38 0.96
CA ALA A 942 -32.84 6.69 1.15
C ALA A 942 -32.61 7.65 -0.04
N PHE A 943 -31.51 7.51 -0.78
CA PHE A 943 -31.26 8.28 -2.01
C PHE A 943 -32.30 7.96 -3.09
N ILE A 944 -32.62 6.68 -3.31
CA ILE A 944 -33.63 6.26 -4.31
C ILE A 944 -35.02 6.83 -3.98
N THR A 945 -35.44 6.80 -2.71
CA THR A 945 -36.71 7.42 -2.29
C THR A 945 -36.68 8.95 -2.43
N GLY A 946 -35.53 9.58 -2.16
CA GLY A 946 -35.30 11.01 -2.33
C GLY A 946 -35.40 11.47 -3.78
N GLU A 947 -34.83 10.73 -4.72
CA GLU A 947 -34.90 11.05 -6.15
C GLU A 947 -36.32 10.93 -6.71
N ILE A 948 -37.10 9.92 -6.29
CA ILE A 948 -38.54 9.85 -6.65
C ILE A 948 -39.27 11.13 -6.20
N VAL A 949 -39.02 11.60 -4.97
CA VAL A 949 -39.60 12.84 -4.44
C VAL A 949 -39.10 14.06 -5.23
N HIS A 950 -37.80 14.16 -5.49
CA HIS A 950 -37.20 15.26 -6.25
C HIS A 950 -37.83 15.39 -7.64
N ILE A 951 -37.89 14.29 -8.40
CA ILE A 951 -38.43 14.28 -9.76
C ILE A 951 -39.91 14.68 -9.77
N LEU A 952 -40.73 14.11 -8.87
CA LEU A 952 -42.17 14.39 -8.81
C LEU A 952 -42.46 15.84 -8.36
N MET A 953 -41.75 16.36 -7.36
CA MET A 953 -41.92 17.74 -6.90
C MET A 953 -41.43 18.77 -7.94
N LYS A 954 -40.34 18.47 -8.66
CA LYS A 954 -39.78 19.31 -9.74
C LYS A 954 -40.71 19.46 -10.95
N HIS A 955 -41.61 18.50 -11.15
CA HIS A 955 -42.65 18.54 -12.21
C HIS A 955 -44.05 18.86 -11.65
N GLU A 956 -44.15 19.35 -10.40
CA GLU A 956 -45.40 19.77 -9.74
C GLU A 956 -46.47 18.65 -9.59
N LEU A 957 -46.04 17.37 -9.59
CA LEU A 957 -46.91 16.19 -9.56
C LEU A 957 -47.35 15.81 -8.13
N TYR A 958 -47.95 16.76 -7.41
CA TYR A 958 -48.23 16.65 -5.97
C TYR A 958 -49.25 15.56 -5.58
N GLU A 959 -50.11 15.14 -6.51
CA GLU A 959 -51.10 14.06 -6.30
C GLU A 959 -50.63 12.68 -6.82
N HIS A 960 -49.35 12.54 -7.20
CA HIS A 960 -48.83 11.26 -7.70
C HIS A 960 -48.81 10.19 -6.58
N PRO A 961 -49.32 8.96 -6.80
CA PRO A 961 -49.52 7.98 -5.73
C PRO A 961 -48.24 7.55 -5.02
N GLN A 962 -47.08 7.65 -5.68
CA GLN A 962 -45.77 7.33 -5.11
C GLN A 962 -45.13 8.49 -4.33
N LEU A 963 -45.63 9.73 -4.43
CA LEU A 963 -45.00 10.88 -3.76
C LEU A 963 -45.12 10.79 -2.23
N LEU A 964 -46.31 10.53 -1.71
CA LEU A 964 -46.55 10.46 -0.26
C LEU A 964 -45.79 9.32 0.44
N PRO A 965 -45.79 8.06 -0.05
CA PRO A 965 -45.00 6.99 0.58
C PRO A 965 -43.50 7.28 0.61
N ASN A 966 -42.94 7.80 -0.49
CA ASN A 966 -41.50 8.10 -0.56
C ASN A 966 -41.11 9.31 0.30
N LEU A 967 -41.96 10.35 0.40
CA LEU A 967 -41.76 11.46 1.35
C LEU A 967 -41.71 10.98 2.82
N ILE A 968 -42.56 10.01 3.18
CA ILE A 968 -42.56 9.43 4.54
C ILE A 968 -41.30 8.57 4.75
N ALA A 969 -40.94 7.72 3.79
CA ALA A 969 -39.75 6.86 3.90
C ALA A 969 -38.46 7.68 3.99
N HIS A 970 -38.20 8.56 3.01
CA HIS A 970 -37.05 9.46 2.99
C HIS A 970 -37.00 10.32 4.26
N GLY A 971 -38.15 10.84 4.70
CA GLY A 971 -38.26 11.66 5.89
C GLY A 971 -38.00 10.95 7.22
N LYS A 972 -38.21 9.63 7.30
CA LYS A 972 -37.85 8.83 8.47
C LYS A 972 -36.34 8.53 8.54
N VAL A 973 -35.64 8.44 7.41
CA VAL A 973 -34.19 8.15 7.37
C VAL A 973 -33.34 9.42 7.42
N MET A 974 -33.67 10.44 6.64
CA MET A 974 -32.88 11.67 6.49
C MET A 974 -33.31 12.81 7.45
N GLY A 975 -34.48 12.69 8.07
CA GLY A 975 -35.19 13.83 8.68
C GLY A 975 -35.77 14.77 7.60
N LEU A 976 -36.52 15.79 8.02
CA LEU A 976 -37.19 16.72 7.08
C LEU A 976 -37.13 18.19 7.50
N ALA A 977 -36.59 19.01 6.61
CA ALA A 977 -36.69 20.47 6.62
C ALA A 977 -37.77 20.93 5.62
N LEU A 978 -39.05 20.81 6.00
CA LEU A 978 -40.18 21.15 5.14
C LEU A 978 -40.57 22.64 5.25
N GLU A 979 -39.91 23.49 4.47
CA GLU A 979 -40.36 24.87 4.24
C GLU A 979 -41.14 25.00 2.93
N GLY A 980 -42.46 25.19 3.02
CA GLY A 980 -43.31 25.33 1.84
C GLY A 980 -44.68 25.95 2.15
N LYS A 981 -44.92 27.17 1.68
CA LYS A 981 -46.15 27.96 1.97
C LYS A 981 -47.43 27.46 1.29
N PHE A 982 -47.39 26.37 0.52
CA PHE A 982 -48.47 25.97 -0.39
C PHE A 982 -48.96 24.51 -0.27
N MET A 983 -48.43 23.69 0.65
CA MET A 983 -48.67 22.22 0.66
C MET A 983 -49.29 21.67 1.96
N THR A 984 -50.13 22.45 2.65
CA THR A 984 -50.62 22.15 4.01
C THR A 984 -51.42 20.84 4.16
N SER A 985 -51.99 20.28 3.09
CA SER A 985 -52.63 18.95 3.10
C SER A 985 -51.60 17.81 3.07
N LEU A 986 -50.64 17.88 2.15
CA LEU A 986 -49.57 16.90 1.98
C LEU A 986 -48.63 16.89 3.20
N LEU A 987 -48.22 18.07 3.67
CA LEU A 987 -47.35 18.26 4.85
C LEU A 987 -47.90 17.55 6.09
N ARG A 988 -49.21 17.66 6.36
CA ARG A 988 -49.87 16.97 7.48
C ARG A 988 -49.83 15.44 7.35
N ARG A 989 -50.10 14.92 6.15
CA ARG A 989 -50.06 13.46 5.88
C ARG A 989 -48.65 12.89 6.00
N VAL A 990 -47.64 13.62 5.52
CA VAL A 990 -46.23 13.25 5.64
C VAL A 990 -45.80 13.26 7.11
N TYR A 991 -46.02 14.36 7.84
CA TYR A 991 -45.61 14.48 9.24
C TYR A 991 -46.28 13.45 10.16
N ALA A 992 -47.57 13.17 9.96
CA ALA A 992 -48.27 12.13 10.70
C ALA A 992 -47.71 10.73 10.41
N GLY A 993 -47.41 10.42 9.13
CA GLY A 993 -46.83 9.14 8.72
C GLY A 993 -45.39 8.91 9.20
N ILE A 994 -44.61 9.97 9.42
CA ILE A 994 -43.25 9.89 10.00
C ILE A 994 -43.31 9.51 11.48
N HIS A 995 -44.32 10.00 12.20
CA HIS A 995 -44.55 9.69 13.61
C HIS A 995 -45.47 8.49 13.85
N ASP A 996 -45.81 7.72 12.81
CA ASP A 996 -46.70 6.55 12.84
C ASP A 996 -48.05 6.82 13.55
N LYS A 997 -48.59 8.03 13.37
CA LYS A 997 -49.85 8.52 13.96
C LYS A 997 -50.88 8.82 12.88
N SER A 998 -52.17 8.81 13.26
CA SER A 998 -53.22 9.39 12.41
C SER A 998 -53.06 10.91 12.29
N VAL A 999 -53.47 11.49 11.16
CA VAL A 999 -53.60 12.95 10.98
C VAL A 999 -54.56 13.55 12.01
N ASP A 1000 -55.54 12.78 12.48
CA ASP A 1000 -56.55 13.19 13.47
C ASP A 1000 -56.11 13.02 14.93
N ASN A 1001 -54.84 12.69 15.19
CA ASN A 1001 -54.28 12.59 16.53
C ASN A 1001 -54.20 13.98 17.20
N GLU A 1002 -54.71 14.12 18.43
CA GLU A 1002 -54.84 15.41 19.12
C GLU A 1002 -53.50 16.16 19.29
N GLU A 1003 -52.42 15.45 19.63
CA GLU A 1003 -51.08 16.05 19.78
C GLU A 1003 -50.55 16.63 18.46
N LEU A 1004 -50.87 15.96 17.33
CA LEU A 1004 -50.52 16.45 16.00
C LEU A 1004 -51.41 17.60 15.54
N GLN A 1005 -52.70 17.60 15.90
CA GLN A 1005 -53.63 18.69 15.56
C GLN A 1005 -53.18 20.02 16.17
N ASP A 1006 -52.69 20.04 17.41
CA ASP A 1006 -52.15 21.26 18.02
C ASP A 1006 -50.81 21.68 17.41
N PHE A 1007 -49.94 20.74 17.03
CA PHE A 1007 -48.74 21.06 16.23
C PHE A 1007 -49.10 21.66 14.85
N PHE A 1008 -50.10 21.10 14.17
CA PHE A 1008 -50.56 21.59 12.87
C PHE A 1008 -51.18 22.99 12.95
N ARG A 1009 -51.91 23.30 14.02
CA ARG A 1009 -52.38 24.67 14.33
C ARG A 1009 -51.19 25.61 14.56
N PHE A 1010 -50.21 25.22 15.38
CA PHE A 1010 -49.00 26.01 15.64
C PHE A 1010 -48.17 26.29 14.38
N LYS A 1011 -48.17 25.37 13.40
CA LYS A 1011 -47.52 25.53 12.09
C LYS A 1011 -48.39 26.20 11.02
N CYS A 1012 -49.62 26.62 11.34
CA CYS A 1012 -50.61 27.16 10.40
C CYS A 1012 -50.89 26.23 9.19
N TRP A 1013 -50.96 24.93 9.43
CA TRP A 1013 -51.32 23.91 8.43
C TRP A 1013 -52.82 23.54 8.44
N ILE A 1014 -53.58 24.11 9.39
CA ILE A 1014 -55.04 24.02 9.56
C ILE A 1014 -55.54 25.41 9.96
#